data_AF-A0A2A4YSQ8-F1
#
_entry.id   AF-A0A2A4YSQ8-F1
#
_cell.length_a   1.000
_cell.length_b   1.000
_cell.length_c   1.000
_cell.angle_alpha   90.00
_cell.angle_beta   90.00
_cell.angle_gamma   90.00
#
_symmetry.space_group_name_H-M   'P 1'
#
loop_
_entity.id
_entity.type
_entity.pdbx_description
1 polymer ?
#
loop_
_entity_poly.entity_id
_entity_poly.type
_entity_poly.pdbx_seq_one_letter_code
_entity_poly.pdbx_strand_id
1 'polypeptide(L)'
;MNKPILNMDVKKQNILMFRLIALLVTSFLFTSISIAQVAKTSKLHLTLKAKDSLFFEEGFNKCDLDIIEKLTSEDFEFYHDIGGTDTTKASFMASIKDGLCQSGTNTTRRELVENSLEVYPLHNKNILYGAIQRGIHRFFDTEAKFTHLWLLENGEWKISRVLSYDHQDGSTESTDVTEDDAIIEALEKEEKRIMTNEEVEKLIGDYGDLNFKFENNTLIQTWEGNEYPMVNVEMDIFKVEGYPGYTLQFLRGKNNVVTGCRTVNAGDPALTYLKKSNSPTSNSTQTDKQPLKKSIPQKYIYPSRSEGGESTITFINELKKEVFINWIFYDGESRFYKKLKPGEQFKQPTYPGHYWLVTDNKKNGKAIVGFRATQENATAIITNMPKPIDLRIPTLTTTQTKAIIKKIQQLMLENYIFLDKAELVNKHLDQLMSEKYFDSYTKPHDLAMAITDEMREITKDKHLGVREPRQGSSESNDQVSLFSNLPRNQAPMFKEFKTLENNIGYIDMRYFGGEQTHLDKIDGVMKFLTNSDAFIIDMRNNGGGSISAVNYLSSYFFKEHFLLNTIYTRANDHTEELMTADVKGKKLPKVPVYILTSDYTFSGAEDFSYTMQNHGNRATIIGEVTGGGAHPTRQIPLLDGFRIAVPYARTINPITKTNWEGVGVIPDVKISADKALEKAKEMATIGALKYKNSILTPLETALNELESKIPSKEDESNILKLLEEAVQINMLSENDINILGYNYLRTNKINAATVILKSNTLSFPNSSNVYDSYGEALLLQGNKEQAIENYKKSVKLDSNNYNGIMVIKRLETSSEMKVSVKELKLLEGEYIVTNHPSNKNWKIVFNEVKGELICNDNGYKYTLASIGNNKFVNPDDGASIEFNTKDKNAITMMLFGKYNFKKAK
;
A
#
# COMPACT_ATOMS: atom_id res chain seq x y z
N MET A 1 35.66 -43.00 -38.63
CA MET A 1 35.84 -42.54 -40.02
C MET A 1 35.05 -41.24 -40.23
N ASN A 2 35.59 -40.33 -41.04
CA ASN A 2 34.90 -39.28 -41.81
C ASN A 2 33.94 -38.23 -41.16
N LYS A 3 34.45 -36.99 -41.18
CA LYS A 3 33.88 -35.77 -41.81
C LYS A 3 33.03 -34.78 -40.98
N PRO A 4 32.98 -33.49 -41.39
CA PRO A 4 32.88 -32.35 -40.47
C PRO A 4 31.57 -31.54 -40.60
N ILE A 5 31.38 -30.56 -39.71
CA ILE A 5 30.30 -29.56 -39.79
C ILE A 5 30.90 -28.17 -40.10
N LEU A 6 30.21 -27.41 -40.94
CA LEU A 6 30.68 -26.18 -41.57
C LEU A 6 30.69 -24.97 -40.62
N ASN A 7 31.67 -24.08 -40.81
CA ASN A 7 31.54 -22.67 -40.46
C ASN A 7 30.43 -22.01 -41.30
N MET A 8 29.46 -21.37 -40.65
CA MET A 8 28.48 -20.51 -41.32
C MET A 8 28.90 -19.03 -41.25
N ASP A 9 28.64 -18.31 -42.34
CA ASP A 9 29.18 -16.98 -42.62
C ASP A 9 28.52 -15.86 -41.77
N VAL A 10 29.36 -15.18 -40.98
CA VAL A 10 29.02 -14.07 -40.07
C VAL A 10 28.24 -12.95 -40.76
N LYS A 11 28.45 -12.71 -42.08
CA LYS A 11 27.71 -11.67 -42.82
C LYS A 11 26.20 -11.90 -42.86
N LYS A 12 25.71 -13.14 -42.80
CA LYS A 12 24.27 -13.42 -42.83
C LYS A 12 23.55 -13.12 -41.51
N GLN A 13 24.24 -13.26 -40.36
CA GLN A 13 23.65 -12.95 -39.06
C GLN A 13 23.37 -11.45 -38.89
N ASN A 14 24.31 -10.59 -39.31
CA ASN A 14 24.15 -9.13 -39.17
C ASN A 14 22.98 -8.56 -40.01
N ILE A 15 22.74 -9.11 -41.20
CA ILE A 15 21.61 -8.68 -42.06
C ILE A 15 20.26 -9.14 -41.48
N LEU A 16 20.21 -10.32 -40.86
CA LEU A 16 19.00 -10.82 -40.21
C LEU A 16 18.69 -10.03 -38.93
N MET A 17 19.73 -9.68 -38.15
CA MET A 17 19.62 -8.89 -36.93
C MET A 17 19.11 -7.46 -37.20
N PHE A 18 19.64 -6.78 -38.24
CA PHE A 18 19.14 -5.46 -38.65
C PHE A 18 17.67 -5.49 -39.09
N ARG A 19 17.22 -6.56 -39.77
CA ARG A 19 15.82 -6.72 -40.16
C ARG A 19 14.89 -7.00 -38.98
N LEU A 20 15.33 -7.77 -37.98
CA LEU A 20 14.57 -7.95 -36.74
C LEU A 20 14.43 -6.64 -35.95
N ILE A 21 15.51 -5.86 -35.83
CA ILE A 21 15.49 -4.58 -35.12
C ILE A 21 14.54 -3.59 -35.81
N ALA A 22 14.56 -3.52 -37.15
CA ALA A 22 13.63 -2.68 -37.90
C ALA A 22 12.14 -3.10 -37.72
N LEU A 23 11.84 -4.40 -37.64
CA LEU A 23 10.49 -4.89 -37.34
C LEU A 23 10.05 -4.62 -35.88
N LEU A 24 10.97 -4.72 -34.92
CA LEU A 24 10.68 -4.42 -33.50
C LEU A 24 10.41 -2.93 -33.28
N VAL A 25 11.20 -2.04 -33.90
CA VAL A 25 11.00 -0.58 -33.81
C VAL A 25 9.69 -0.14 -34.47
N THR A 26 9.27 -0.80 -35.55
CA THR A 26 7.98 -0.51 -36.21
C THR A 26 6.77 -1.09 -35.45
N SER A 27 6.93 -2.21 -34.75
CA SER A 27 5.88 -2.79 -33.89
C SER A 27 5.64 -1.98 -32.60
N PHE A 28 6.67 -1.34 -32.05
CA PHE A 28 6.55 -0.53 -30.82
C PHE A 28 5.86 0.84 -31.03
N LEU A 29 5.64 1.27 -32.27
CA LEU A 29 5.06 2.59 -32.61
C LEU A 29 3.52 2.64 -32.59
N PHE A 30 2.84 1.53 -32.29
CA PHE A 30 1.37 1.43 -32.38
C PHE A 30 0.63 0.91 -31.13
N THR A 31 1.25 0.92 -29.94
CA THR A 31 0.49 0.84 -28.68
C THR A 31 0.20 2.23 -28.13
N SER A 32 -0.75 2.92 -28.78
CA SER A 32 -1.36 4.14 -28.24
C SER A 32 -2.19 3.80 -27.00
N ILE A 33 -1.55 3.92 -25.83
CA ILE A 33 -2.25 3.96 -24.54
C ILE A 33 -3.27 5.10 -24.63
N SER A 34 -4.55 4.73 -24.67
CA SER A 34 -5.64 5.71 -24.67
C SER A 34 -5.81 6.26 -23.27
N ILE A 35 -5.02 7.29 -22.95
CA ILE A 35 -5.22 8.09 -21.75
C ILE A 35 -6.59 8.79 -21.91
N ALA A 36 -7.59 8.34 -21.16
CA ALA A 36 -8.94 8.88 -21.24
C ALA A 36 -9.02 10.34 -20.76
N GLN A 37 -8.11 10.73 -19.87
CA GLN A 37 -7.89 12.11 -19.44
C GLN A 37 -7.07 12.85 -20.49
N VAL A 38 -7.53 14.02 -20.94
CA VAL A 38 -6.69 14.88 -21.79
C VAL A 38 -5.59 15.54 -20.98
N ALA A 39 -4.41 15.72 -21.58
CA ALA A 39 -3.29 16.42 -20.93
C ALA A 39 -3.70 17.80 -20.42
N LYS A 40 -3.14 18.24 -19.28
CA LYS A 40 -3.41 19.55 -18.67
C LYS A 40 -3.08 20.74 -19.59
N THR A 41 -2.18 20.55 -20.55
CA THR A 41 -1.81 21.54 -21.60
C THR A 41 -2.71 21.47 -22.84
N SER A 42 -3.66 20.53 -22.92
CA SER A 42 -4.51 20.37 -24.09
C SER A 42 -5.50 21.53 -24.26
N LYS A 43 -5.83 21.87 -25.51
CA LYS A 43 -6.82 22.90 -25.82
C LYS A 43 -8.16 22.67 -25.10
N LEU A 44 -8.62 21.41 -25.00
CA LEU A 44 -9.87 21.08 -24.32
C LEU A 44 -9.79 21.32 -22.81
N HIS A 45 -8.71 20.87 -22.15
CA HIS A 45 -8.50 21.11 -20.72
C HIS A 45 -8.47 22.60 -20.40
N LEU A 46 -7.67 23.38 -21.14
CA LEU A 46 -7.58 24.83 -20.96
C LEU A 46 -8.90 25.54 -21.26
N THR A 47 -9.68 25.08 -22.25
CA THR A 47 -11.01 25.62 -22.55
C THR A 47 -11.99 25.39 -21.40
N LEU A 48 -12.05 24.17 -20.85
CA LEU A 48 -12.97 23.87 -19.75
C LEU A 48 -12.51 24.47 -18.41
N LYS A 49 -11.20 24.61 -18.16
CA LYS A 49 -10.67 25.39 -17.04
C LYS A 49 -11.14 26.85 -17.13
N ALA A 50 -11.02 27.47 -18.30
CA ALA A 50 -11.51 28.84 -18.51
C ALA A 50 -13.05 28.96 -18.41
N LYS A 51 -13.80 27.93 -18.81
CA LYS A 51 -15.27 27.91 -18.69
C LYS A 51 -15.74 27.71 -17.25
N ASP A 52 -15.06 26.89 -16.47
CA ASP A 52 -15.23 26.77 -15.03
C ASP A 52 -14.96 28.12 -14.33
N SER A 53 -13.79 28.72 -14.59
CA SER A 53 -13.48 30.05 -14.04
C SER A 53 -14.52 31.11 -14.45
N LEU A 54 -15.01 31.11 -15.69
CA LEU A 54 -16.05 32.04 -16.11
C LEU A 54 -17.40 31.79 -15.39
N PHE A 55 -17.81 30.53 -15.26
CA PHE A 55 -19.05 30.16 -14.56
C PHE A 55 -19.01 30.54 -13.08
N PHE A 56 -17.87 30.31 -12.42
CA PHE A 56 -17.77 30.45 -10.98
C PHE A 56 -17.17 31.78 -10.49
N GLU A 57 -16.14 32.34 -11.13
CA GLU A 57 -15.56 33.62 -10.70
C GLU A 57 -16.37 34.83 -11.17
N GLU A 58 -16.94 34.80 -12.37
CA GLU A 58 -17.77 35.89 -12.88
C GLU A 58 -19.25 35.63 -12.59
N GLY A 59 -19.76 34.43 -12.92
CA GLY A 59 -21.15 34.05 -12.62
C GLY A 59 -21.44 33.93 -11.12
N PHE A 60 -20.94 32.86 -10.48
CA PHE A 60 -21.31 32.50 -9.10
C PHE A 60 -20.78 33.46 -8.02
N ASN A 61 -19.51 33.88 -8.08
CA ASN A 61 -18.88 34.71 -7.06
C ASN A 61 -19.32 36.18 -7.16
N LYS A 62 -19.42 36.74 -8.37
CA LYS A 62 -19.82 38.14 -8.60
C LYS A 62 -21.31 38.33 -8.94
N CYS A 63 -22.09 37.25 -8.95
CA CYS A 63 -23.53 37.26 -9.25
C CYS A 63 -23.90 37.77 -10.65
N ASP A 64 -23.05 37.54 -11.66
CA ASP A 64 -23.41 37.79 -13.07
C ASP A 64 -24.35 36.68 -13.58
N LEU A 65 -25.67 36.91 -13.42
CA LEU A 65 -26.70 35.96 -13.81
C LEU A 65 -26.76 35.73 -15.33
N ASP A 66 -26.38 36.72 -16.14
CA ASP A 66 -26.37 36.59 -17.61
C ASP A 66 -25.29 35.59 -18.05
N ILE A 67 -24.13 35.58 -17.36
CA ILE A 67 -23.07 34.58 -17.57
C ILE A 67 -23.54 33.18 -17.18
N ILE A 68 -24.23 33.03 -16.04
CA ILE A 68 -24.77 31.72 -15.60
C ILE A 68 -25.84 31.21 -16.59
N GLU A 69 -26.78 32.06 -17.00
CA GLU A 69 -27.85 31.69 -17.93
C GLU A 69 -27.30 31.32 -19.31
N LYS A 70 -26.27 32.03 -19.80
CA LYS A 70 -25.62 31.72 -21.07
C LYS A 70 -24.81 30.42 -21.03
N LEU A 71 -24.17 30.12 -19.90
CA LEU A 71 -23.33 28.93 -19.75
C LEU A 71 -24.11 27.66 -19.38
N THR A 72 -25.35 27.75 -18.91
CA THR A 72 -26.22 26.58 -18.64
C THR A 72 -26.95 26.08 -19.89
N SER A 73 -27.04 24.75 -20.06
CA SER A 73 -27.94 24.11 -21.04
C SER A 73 -29.40 24.32 -20.65
N GLU A 74 -30.31 24.19 -21.61
CA GLU A 74 -31.76 24.30 -21.33
C GLU A 74 -32.28 23.12 -20.48
N ASP A 75 -31.58 21.99 -20.52
CA ASP A 75 -31.86 20.77 -19.76
C ASP A 75 -31.02 20.69 -18.47
N PHE A 76 -30.60 21.83 -17.90
CA PHE A 76 -29.67 21.85 -16.77
C PHE A 76 -30.27 21.24 -15.49
N GLU A 77 -29.47 20.39 -14.81
CA GLU A 77 -29.75 19.91 -13.45
C GLU A 77 -28.52 20.10 -12.54
N PHE A 78 -28.78 20.41 -11.27
CA PHE A 78 -27.80 20.58 -10.20
C PHE A 78 -28.15 19.70 -8.99
N TYR A 79 -27.16 18.99 -8.46
CA TYR A 79 -27.28 18.09 -7.32
C TYR A 79 -26.24 18.44 -6.25
N HIS A 80 -26.71 18.65 -5.03
CA HIS A 80 -25.91 18.98 -3.86
C HIS A 80 -26.32 18.07 -2.69
N ASP A 81 -25.34 17.41 -2.09
CA ASP A 81 -25.50 16.55 -0.90
C ASP A 81 -26.14 17.24 0.31
N ILE A 82 -25.80 18.51 0.59
CA ILE A 82 -26.39 19.34 1.65
C ILE A 82 -27.57 20.16 1.11
N GLY A 83 -27.36 20.87 0.00
CA GLY A 83 -28.33 21.86 -0.52
C GLY A 83 -29.55 21.28 -1.24
N GLY A 84 -29.58 19.99 -1.54
CA GLY A 84 -30.65 19.35 -2.30
C GLY A 84 -30.47 19.43 -3.82
N THR A 85 -31.57 19.45 -4.58
CA THR A 85 -31.53 19.27 -6.05
C THR A 85 -32.35 20.32 -6.79
N ASP A 86 -31.75 20.92 -7.81
CA ASP A 86 -32.42 21.76 -8.80
C ASP A 86 -32.52 20.99 -10.11
N THR A 87 -33.70 20.46 -10.44
CA THR A 87 -33.90 19.58 -11.61
C THR A 87 -34.26 20.33 -12.89
N THR A 88 -34.19 21.66 -12.90
CA THR A 88 -34.41 22.48 -14.10
C THR A 88 -33.54 23.73 -14.09
N LYS A 89 -33.18 24.25 -15.28
CA LYS A 89 -32.55 25.57 -15.43
C LYS A 89 -33.34 26.68 -14.72
N ALA A 90 -34.68 26.66 -14.85
CA ALA A 90 -35.53 27.70 -14.28
C ALA A 90 -35.53 27.70 -12.74
N SER A 91 -35.55 26.52 -12.10
CA SER A 91 -35.46 26.43 -10.64
C SER A 91 -34.08 26.84 -10.15
N PHE A 92 -33.00 26.37 -10.80
CA PHE A 92 -31.63 26.75 -10.47
C PHE A 92 -31.38 28.26 -10.55
N MET A 93 -31.84 28.91 -11.63
CA MET A 93 -31.70 30.36 -11.79
C MET A 93 -32.48 31.13 -10.71
N ALA A 94 -33.64 30.62 -10.27
CA ALA A 94 -34.37 31.19 -9.14
C ALA A 94 -33.61 30.96 -7.81
N SER A 95 -33.12 29.74 -7.54
CA SER A 95 -32.34 29.40 -6.34
C SER A 95 -31.09 30.28 -6.18
N ILE A 96 -30.36 30.55 -7.27
CA ILE A 96 -29.21 31.48 -7.22
C ILE A 96 -29.68 32.92 -7.02
N LYS A 97 -30.65 33.40 -7.81
CA LYS A 97 -31.08 34.80 -7.78
C LYS A 97 -31.73 35.20 -6.45
N ASP A 98 -32.66 34.40 -5.96
CA ASP A 98 -33.48 34.69 -4.79
C ASP A 98 -32.83 34.19 -3.49
N GLY A 99 -31.80 33.34 -3.60
CA GLY A 99 -30.93 32.88 -2.51
C GLY A 99 -29.55 33.56 -2.52
N LEU A 100 -28.54 32.87 -3.06
CA LEU A 100 -27.11 33.23 -2.96
C LEU A 100 -26.77 34.65 -3.44
N CYS A 101 -27.50 35.16 -4.44
CA CYS A 101 -27.26 36.47 -5.05
C CYS A 101 -28.28 37.55 -4.66
N GLN A 102 -29.15 37.29 -3.68
CA GLN A 102 -30.20 38.21 -3.25
C GLN A 102 -29.66 39.58 -2.79
N SER A 103 -28.45 39.59 -2.21
CA SER A 103 -27.72 40.79 -1.75
C SER A 103 -26.92 41.51 -2.84
N GLY A 104 -26.88 40.98 -4.08
CA GLY A 104 -26.08 41.52 -5.19
C GLY A 104 -24.61 41.08 -5.22
N THR A 105 -24.13 40.38 -4.18
CA THR A 105 -22.81 39.73 -4.14
C THR A 105 -22.90 38.46 -3.32
N ASN A 106 -22.38 37.34 -3.84
CA ASN A 106 -22.41 36.06 -3.15
C ASN A 106 -21.41 36.06 -1.97
N THR A 107 -21.91 35.80 -0.77
CA THR A 107 -21.08 35.70 0.45
C THR A 107 -20.35 34.37 0.58
N THR A 108 -20.58 33.41 -0.33
CA THR A 108 -19.91 32.11 -0.37
C THR A 108 -18.99 32.07 -1.59
N ARG A 109 -17.71 32.43 -1.40
CA ARG A 109 -16.70 32.48 -2.45
C ARG A 109 -16.20 31.09 -2.77
N ARG A 110 -16.43 30.64 -4.01
CA ARG A 110 -15.92 29.37 -4.53
C ARG A 110 -14.60 29.59 -5.27
N GLU A 111 -13.62 28.72 -5.07
CA GLU A 111 -12.40 28.64 -5.86
C GLU A 111 -12.14 27.21 -6.37
N LEU A 112 -11.51 27.07 -7.54
CA LEU A 112 -11.00 25.77 -8.01
C LEU A 112 -9.68 25.44 -7.28
N VAL A 113 -9.63 24.34 -6.54
CA VAL A 113 -8.36 23.90 -5.91
C VAL A 113 -7.35 23.59 -7.00
N GLU A 114 -6.17 24.23 -6.93
CA GLU A 114 -5.17 24.14 -7.98
C GLU A 114 -4.74 22.69 -8.24
N ASN A 115 -4.47 22.36 -9.49
CA ASN A 115 -4.10 21.03 -9.98
C ASN A 115 -5.13 19.90 -9.81
N SER A 116 -6.25 20.09 -9.09
CA SER A 116 -7.31 19.08 -8.91
C SER A 116 -8.11 18.75 -10.18
N LEU A 117 -8.05 19.64 -11.19
CA LEU A 117 -8.90 19.55 -12.38
C LEU A 117 -8.53 18.40 -13.33
N GLU A 118 -9.52 17.58 -13.67
CA GLU A 118 -9.42 16.52 -14.68
C GLU A 118 -10.53 16.67 -15.73
N VAL A 119 -10.23 16.30 -16.98
CA VAL A 119 -11.13 16.44 -18.13
C VAL A 119 -11.09 15.19 -19.01
N TYR A 120 -12.27 14.66 -19.32
CA TYR A 120 -12.48 13.44 -20.11
C TYR A 120 -13.40 13.75 -21.31
N PRO A 121 -12.95 13.58 -22.57
CA PRO A 121 -13.70 14.00 -23.75
C PRO A 121 -14.74 12.95 -24.17
N LEU A 122 -15.98 13.38 -24.41
CA LEU A 122 -17.06 12.52 -24.87
C LEU A 122 -17.21 12.62 -26.40
N HIS A 123 -17.01 11.49 -27.08
CA HIS A 123 -17.09 11.37 -28.53
C HIS A 123 -18.25 10.46 -28.95
N ASN A 124 -18.96 10.85 -30.01
CA ASN A 124 -19.95 10.01 -30.70
C ASN A 124 -19.55 9.93 -32.17
N LYS A 125 -19.28 8.73 -32.69
CA LYS A 125 -18.73 8.51 -34.04
C LYS A 125 -17.49 9.40 -34.33
N ASN A 126 -16.58 9.50 -33.36
CA ASN A 126 -15.38 10.36 -33.35
C ASN A 126 -15.62 11.88 -33.38
N ILE A 127 -16.87 12.34 -33.27
CA ILE A 127 -17.20 13.76 -33.12
C ILE A 127 -17.25 14.08 -31.62
N LEU A 128 -16.44 15.04 -31.17
CA LEU A 128 -16.48 15.57 -29.80
C LEU A 128 -17.81 16.32 -29.60
N TYR A 129 -18.65 15.84 -28.69
CA TYR A 129 -19.96 16.44 -28.39
C TYR A 129 -20.11 16.90 -26.94
N GLY A 130 -19.20 16.47 -26.06
CA GLY A 130 -19.22 16.82 -24.65
C GLY A 130 -17.91 16.50 -23.95
N ALA A 131 -17.87 16.74 -22.64
CA ALA A 131 -16.77 16.37 -21.77
C ALA A 131 -17.24 16.23 -20.32
N ILE A 132 -16.66 15.30 -19.57
CA ILE A 132 -16.80 15.24 -18.12
C ILE A 132 -15.61 15.96 -17.51
N GLN A 133 -15.88 16.89 -16.60
CA GLN A 133 -14.89 17.63 -15.83
C GLN A 133 -15.09 17.31 -14.35
N ARG A 134 -14.02 17.08 -13.60
CA ARG A 134 -14.08 16.83 -12.15
C ARG A 134 -12.88 17.44 -11.43
N GLY A 135 -12.99 17.61 -10.12
CA GLY A 135 -11.93 18.16 -9.27
C GLY A 135 -12.46 18.50 -7.88
N ILE A 136 -11.83 19.47 -7.21
CA ILE A 136 -12.21 19.95 -5.87
C ILE A 136 -12.45 21.46 -5.93
N HIS A 137 -13.53 21.92 -5.31
CA HIS A 137 -13.84 23.32 -5.06
C HIS A 137 -13.65 23.63 -3.57
N ARG A 138 -13.14 24.82 -3.25
CA ARG A 138 -13.12 25.37 -1.89
C ARG A 138 -14.17 26.48 -1.76
N PHE A 139 -14.92 26.50 -0.67
CA PHE A 139 -15.95 27.48 -0.36
C PHE A 139 -15.76 28.02 1.06
N PHE A 140 -15.08 29.17 1.20
CA PHE A 140 -14.62 29.70 2.50
C PHE A 140 -13.93 28.61 3.35
N ASP A 141 -14.64 28.11 4.37
CA ASP A 141 -14.19 27.17 5.39
C ASP A 141 -14.76 25.76 5.10
N THR A 142 -14.92 25.39 3.83
CA THR A 142 -15.31 24.03 3.39
C THR A 142 -14.64 23.66 2.07
N GLU A 143 -14.40 22.36 1.84
CA GLU A 143 -14.04 21.82 0.52
C GLU A 143 -15.06 20.78 0.07
N ALA A 144 -15.27 20.69 -1.25
CA ALA A 144 -16.18 19.72 -1.85
C ALA A 144 -15.66 19.20 -3.19
N LYS A 145 -15.96 17.93 -3.48
CA LYS A 145 -15.70 17.31 -4.78
C LYS A 145 -16.81 17.69 -5.76
N PHE A 146 -16.44 17.86 -7.02
CA PHE A 146 -17.42 18.14 -8.07
C PHE A 146 -17.27 17.23 -9.28
N THR A 147 -18.35 17.06 -10.02
CA THR A 147 -18.37 16.50 -11.36
C THR A 147 -19.37 17.25 -12.23
N HIS A 148 -18.88 17.82 -13.32
CA HIS A 148 -19.64 18.57 -14.32
C HIS A 148 -19.74 17.79 -15.63
N LEU A 149 -20.93 17.76 -16.23
CA LEU A 149 -21.10 17.40 -17.63
C LEU A 149 -21.18 18.67 -18.47
N TRP A 150 -20.21 18.86 -19.37
CA TRP A 150 -20.23 19.90 -20.38
C TRP A 150 -20.68 19.32 -21.72
N LEU A 151 -21.58 20.01 -22.42
CA LEU A 151 -22.03 19.68 -23.77
C LEU A 151 -21.61 20.79 -24.74
N LEU A 152 -21.36 20.42 -26.00
CA LEU A 152 -20.99 21.34 -27.07
C LEU A 152 -22.23 21.64 -27.93
N GLU A 153 -23.01 22.63 -27.52
CA GLU A 153 -24.26 23.03 -28.16
C GLU A 153 -24.01 24.17 -29.16
N ASN A 154 -24.30 23.95 -30.44
CA ASN A 154 -24.08 24.94 -31.51
C ASN A 154 -22.65 25.53 -31.59
N GLY A 155 -21.66 24.80 -31.05
CA GLY A 155 -20.26 25.25 -30.96
C GLY A 155 -19.90 26.02 -29.68
N GLU A 156 -20.85 26.30 -28.80
CA GLU A 156 -20.61 26.84 -27.46
C GLU A 156 -20.58 25.72 -26.40
N TRP A 157 -19.62 25.78 -25.49
CA TRP A 157 -19.58 24.89 -24.32
C TRP A 157 -20.56 25.38 -23.26
N LYS A 158 -21.52 24.51 -22.91
CA LYS A 158 -22.52 24.72 -21.86
C LYS A 158 -22.46 23.59 -20.83
N ILE A 159 -22.65 23.95 -19.57
CA ILE A 159 -22.76 22.99 -18.47
C ILE A 159 -24.20 22.46 -18.42
N SER A 160 -24.36 21.15 -18.30
CA SER A 160 -25.67 20.48 -18.40
C SER A 160 -26.02 19.67 -17.17
N ARG A 161 -25.02 19.16 -16.43
CA ARG A 161 -25.22 18.53 -15.11
C ARG A 161 -24.11 18.97 -14.17
N VAL A 162 -24.45 19.26 -12.93
CA VAL A 162 -23.52 19.55 -11.83
C VAL A 162 -23.81 18.63 -10.67
N LEU A 163 -22.80 17.89 -10.23
CA LEU A 163 -22.78 17.15 -8.98
C LEU A 163 -21.77 17.85 -8.05
N SER A 164 -22.21 18.35 -6.90
CA SER A 164 -21.35 18.90 -5.84
C SER A 164 -21.58 18.08 -4.58
N TYR A 165 -20.54 17.44 -4.06
CA TYR A 165 -20.69 16.41 -3.03
C TYR A 165 -19.42 16.26 -2.18
N ASP A 166 -19.55 15.61 -1.03
CA ASP A 166 -18.47 15.45 -0.05
C ASP A 166 -18.01 16.81 0.47
N HIS A 167 -18.97 17.68 0.82
CA HIS A 167 -18.71 18.94 1.53
C HIS A 167 -18.25 18.63 2.95
N GLN A 168 -17.01 18.98 3.27
CA GLN A 168 -16.43 18.80 4.60
C GLN A 168 -16.10 20.17 5.21
N ASP A 169 -16.30 20.30 6.53
CA ASP A 169 -15.90 21.48 7.30
C ASP A 169 -14.38 21.64 7.20
N GLY A 170 -13.97 22.59 6.38
CA GLY A 170 -12.61 23.07 6.22
C GLY A 170 -12.25 23.96 7.38
N SER A 171 -12.15 23.36 8.57
CA SER A 171 -11.37 23.94 9.65
C SER A 171 -9.97 24.24 9.10
N THR A 172 -9.69 25.52 8.92
CA THR A 172 -8.35 25.98 8.56
C THR A 172 -7.35 25.41 9.55
N GLU A 173 -6.24 24.87 9.04
CA GLU A 173 -4.97 24.82 9.77
C GLU A 173 -4.56 26.28 10.09
N SER A 174 -5.19 26.87 11.12
CA SER A 174 -4.61 28.00 11.81
C SER A 174 -3.41 27.48 12.58
N THR A 175 -2.24 28.02 12.27
CA THR A 175 -0.98 27.69 12.93
C THR A 175 -1.02 28.06 14.40
N ASP A 176 -1.51 27.17 15.25
CA ASP A 176 -1.26 27.16 16.69
C ASP A 176 -0.83 25.75 17.10
N VAL A 177 0.47 25.62 17.35
CA VAL A 177 1.18 24.34 17.60
C VAL A 177 0.85 23.83 19.00
N THR A 178 -0.35 23.27 19.21
CA THR A 178 -0.74 22.66 20.51
C THR A 178 -1.70 21.45 20.46
N GLU A 179 -2.52 21.23 19.43
CA GLU A 179 -3.55 20.17 19.49
C GLU A 179 -3.08 18.75 19.06
N ASP A 180 -2.03 18.63 18.24
CA ASP A 180 -1.48 17.31 17.84
C ASP A 180 -0.95 16.50 19.03
N ASP A 181 -0.34 17.17 20.02
CA ASP A 181 0.13 16.55 21.25
C ASP A 181 -1.04 16.04 22.12
N ALA A 182 -2.19 16.72 22.10
CA ALA A 182 -3.37 16.33 22.88
C ALA A 182 -4.04 15.07 22.31
N ILE A 183 -4.05 14.90 20.98
CA ILE A 183 -4.55 13.67 20.33
C ILE A 183 -3.60 12.49 20.60
N ILE A 184 -2.29 12.73 20.58
CA ILE A 184 -1.29 11.71 20.93
C ILE A 184 -1.41 11.31 22.42
N GLU A 185 -1.53 12.27 23.35
CA GLU A 185 -1.68 11.99 24.79
C GLU A 185 -3.06 11.36 25.13
N ALA A 186 -4.11 11.62 24.33
CA ALA A 186 -5.41 10.97 24.47
C ALA A 186 -5.39 9.51 23.97
N LEU A 187 -4.69 9.23 22.87
CA LEU A 187 -4.56 7.86 22.32
C LEU A 187 -3.56 7.01 23.12
N GLU A 188 -2.52 7.60 23.70
CA GLU A 188 -1.62 6.92 24.64
C GLU A 188 -2.32 6.55 25.97
N LYS A 189 -3.41 7.25 26.34
CA LYS A 189 -4.26 6.92 27.50
C LYS A 189 -5.21 5.73 27.28
N GLU A 190 -5.40 5.23 26.05
CA GLU A 190 -6.25 4.04 25.83
C GLU A 190 -5.54 2.72 26.15
N GLU A 191 -4.20 2.66 26.19
CA GLU A 191 -3.48 1.50 26.71
C GLU A 191 -3.49 1.47 28.26
N LYS A 192 -4.56 0.86 28.80
CA LYS A 192 -4.87 0.57 30.22
C LYS A 192 -5.71 1.62 30.96
N ARG A 193 -6.98 1.76 30.57
CA ARG A 193 -8.02 2.34 31.44
C ARG A 193 -8.29 1.42 32.64
N ILE A 194 -7.81 1.82 33.82
CA ILE A 194 -8.26 1.29 35.12
C ILE A 194 -9.66 1.86 35.40
N MET A 195 -10.62 1.03 35.83
CA MET A 195 -11.96 1.53 36.20
C MET A 195 -11.87 2.48 37.41
N THR A 196 -12.64 3.58 37.37
CA THR A 196 -12.70 4.51 38.50
C THR A 196 -13.48 3.91 39.66
N ASN A 197 -13.28 4.41 40.89
CA ASN A 197 -14.04 3.97 42.06
C ASN A 197 -15.56 4.09 41.84
N GLU A 198 -16.00 5.13 41.13
CA GLU A 198 -17.41 5.36 40.77
C GLU A 198 -17.95 4.37 39.72
N GLU A 199 -17.08 3.73 38.93
CA GLU A 199 -17.43 2.62 38.04
C GLU A 199 -17.49 1.29 38.80
N VAL A 200 -16.67 1.11 39.84
CA VAL A 200 -16.66 -0.07 40.72
C VAL A 200 -17.85 -0.06 41.69
N GLU A 201 -18.26 1.09 42.22
CA GLU A 201 -19.47 1.23 43.04
C GLU A 201 -20.75 0.80 42.29
N LYS A 202 -20.78 0.95 40.96
CA LYS A 202 -21.89 0.49 40.09
C LYS A 202 -21.94 -1.04 39.94
N LEU A 203 -21.03 -1.78 40.57
CA LEU A 203 -21.02 -3.24 40.66
C LEU A 203 -21.58 -3.78 41.99
N ILE A 204 -21.87 -2.89 42.96
CA ILE A 204 -22.43 -3.26 44.28
C ILE A 204 -23.86 -3.78 44.10
N GLY A 205 -24.16 -4.94 44.70
CA GLY A 205 -25.47 -5.57 44.60
C GLY A 205 -25.47 -7.05 44.95
N ASP A 206 -26.68 -7.61 44.98
CA ASP A 206 -26.93 -9.03 45.19
C ASP A 206 -27.20 -9.72 43.84
N TYR A 207 -26.39 -10.72 43.50
CA TYR A 207 -26.45 -11.44 42.22
C TYR A 207 -26.65 -12.95 42.44
N GLY A 208 -27.54 -13.32 43.37
CA GLY A 208 -27.93 -14.70 43.66
C GLY A 208 -27.39 -15.13 45.01
N ASP A 209 -26.48 -16.09 45.04
CA ASP A 209 -25.76 -16.46 46.27
C ASP A 209 -24.53 -15.57 46.53
N LEU A 210 -24.33 -14.53 45.71
CA LEU A 210 -23.15 -13.67 45.68
C LEU A 210 -23.51 -12.21 45.94
N ASN A 211 -23.06 -11.69 47.09
CA ASN A 211 -23.25 -10.30 47.48
C ASN A 211 -21.94 -9.52 47.37
N PHE A 212 -21.93 -8.36 46.71
CA PHE A 212 -20.73 -7.54 46.55
C PHE A 212 -20.87 -6.20 47.28
N LYS A 213 -19.83 -5.84 48.04
CA LYS A 213 -19.69 -4.55 48.75
C LYS A 213 -18.35 -3.91 48.40
N PHE A 214 -18.23 -2.59 48.55
CA PHE A 214 -16.97 -1.86 48.35
C PHE A 214 -16.52 -1.27 49.69
N GLU A 215 -15.35 -1.68 50.19
CA GLU A 215 -14.78 -1.21 51.46
C GLU A 215 -13.28 -0.97 51.28
N ASN A 216 -12.75 0.09 51.89
CA ASN A 216 -11.31 0.43 51.86
C ASN A 216 -10.68 0.39 50.44
N ASN A 217 -11.39 0.93 49.45
CA ASN A 217 -10.99 0.98 48.04
C ASN A 217 -10.87 -0.40 47.34
N THR A 218 -11.48 -1.45 47.91
CA THR A 218 -11.46 -2.82 47.39
C THR A 218 -12.88 -3.36 47.24
N LEU A 219 -13.14 -4.02 46.12
CA LEU A 219 -14.41 -4.75 45.90
C LEU A 219 -14.33 -6.08 46.64
N ILE A 220 -15.31 -6.37 47.49
CA ILE A 220 -15.35 -7.59 48.32
C ILE A 220 -16.57 -8.41 47.92
N GLN A 221 -16.32 -9.66 47.54
CA GLN A 221 -17.36 -10.67 47.32
C GLN A 221 -17.66 -11.37 48.65
N THR A 222 -18.94 -11.51 48.99
CA THR A 222 -19.40 -12.32 50.11
C THR A 222 -20.08 -13.57 49.55
N TRP A 223 -19.63 -14.76 49.99
CA TRP A 223 -20.21 -16.05 49.61
C TRP A 223 -20.18 -17.00 50.81
N GLU A 224 -21.32 -17.66 51.09
CA GLU A 224 -21.52 -18.53 52.26
C GLU A 224 -21.07 -17.92 53.61
N GLY A 225 -21.18 -16.58 53.75
CA GLY A 225 -20.78 -15.84 54.95
C GLY A 225 -19.28 -15.54 55.09
N ASN A 226 -18.47 -15.88 54.09
CA ASN A 226 -17.05 -15.53 54.01
C ASN A 226 -16.84 -14.35 53.06
N GLU A 227 -15.91 -13.45 53.41
CA GLU A 227 -15.55 -12.27 52.61
C GLU A 227 -14.25 -12.49 51.84
N TYR A 228 -14.26 -12.10 50.56
CA TYR A 228 -13.20 -12.36 49.60
C TYR A 228 -12.84 -11.06 48.86
N PRO A 229 -11.64 -10.48 49.08
CA PRO A 229 -11.18 -9.32 48.33
C PRO A 229 -11.04 -9.66 46.85
N MET A 230 -11.40 -8.70 45.98
CA MET A 230 -11.32 -8.84 44.53
C MET A 230 -10.47 -7.76 43.89
N VAL A 231 -9.61 -8.19 42.97
CA VAL A 231 -8.70 -7.33 42.21
C VAL A 231 -9.23 -7.22 40.77
N ASN A 232 -9.40 -6.00 40.27
CA ASN A 232 -9.72 -5.78 38.86
C ASN A 232 -8.51 -6.12 37.99
N VAL A 233 -8.75 -6.78 36.85
CA VAL A 233 -7.68 -7.22 35.92
C VAL A 233 -7.91 -6.68 34.52
N GLU A 234 -9.17 -6.54 34.12
CA GLU A 234 -9.61 -6.02 32.83
C GLU A 234 -11.04 -5.45 33.00
N MET A 235 -11.58 -4.77 32.00
CA MET A 235 -12.92 -4.17 32.07
C MET A 235 -13.98 -5.23 32.44
N ASP A 236 -14.72 -4.97 33.52
CA ASP A 236 -15.72 -5.88 34.11
C ASP A 236 -15.21 -7.27 34.56
N ILE A 237 -13.89 -7.52 34.59
CA ILE A 237 -13.28 -8.81 34.99
C ILE A 237 -12.46 -8.67 36.27
N PHE A 238 -12.79 -9.49 37.26
CA PHE A 238 -12.19 -9.49 38.60
C PHE A 238 -11.68 -10.88 38.99
N LYS A 239 -10.58 -10.92 39.75
CA LYS A 239 -10.05 -12.14 40.38
C LYS A 239 -10.21 -12.07 41.88
N VAL A 240 -10.52 -13.20 42.51
CA VAL A 240 -10.49 -13.33 43.97
C VAL A 240 -9.05 -13.39 44.44
N GLU A 241 -8.68 -12.50 45.35
CA GLU A 241 -7.34 -12.46 45.94
C GLU A 241 -7.06 -13.74 46.74
N GLY A 242 -5.88 -14.34 46.54
CA GLY A 242 -5.52 -15.64 47.12
C GLY A 242 -6.09 -16.89 46.41
N TYR A 243 -7.06 -16.76 45.48
CA TYR A 243 -7.70 -17.89 44.80
C TYR A 243 -7.49 -17.86 43.27
N PRO A 244 -6.30 -18.24 42.75
CA PRO A 244 -5.87 -18.04 41.35
C PRO A 244 -6.58 -18.91 40.28
N GLY A 245 -7.70 -19.53 40.63
CA GLY A 245 -8.61 -20.27 39.75
C GLY A 245 -10.02 -19.67 39.64
N TYR A 246 -10.37 -18.69 40.49
CA TYR A 246 -11.69 -18.05 40.49
C TYR A 246 -11.61 -16.65 39.90
N THR A 247 -12.29 -16.46 38.75
CA THR A 247 -12.42 -15.19 38.04
C THR A 247 -13.91 -14.94 37.80
N LEU A 248 -14.37 -13.71 37.98
CA LEU A 248 -15.75 -13.27 37.78
C LEU A 248 -15.79 -12.20 36.69
N GLN A 249 -16.76 -12.31 35.79
CA GLN A 249 -17.07 -11.30 34.80
C GLN A 249 -18.48 -10.76 35.04
N PHE A 250 -18.62 -9.44 35.16
CA PHE A 250 -19.91 -8.77 35.18
C PHE A 250 -20.47 -8.61 33.76
N LEU A 251 -21.79 -8.74 33.61
CA LEU A 251 -22.50 -8.77 32.34
C LEU A 251 -23.39 -7.53 32.23
N ARG A 252 -23.18 -6.70 31.20
CA ARG A 252 -23.96 -5.47 30.97
C ARG A 252 -25.10 -5.68 29.98
N GLY A 253 -26.25 -5.09 30.28
CA GLY A 253 -27.41 -5.04 29.41
C GLY A 253 -27.46 -3.79 28.53
N LYS A 254 -28.61 -3.57 27.85
CA LYS A 254 -28.86 -2.29 27.16
C LYS A 254 -28.79 -1.14 28.19
N ASN A 255 -28.17 -0.03 27.79
CA ASN A 255 -27.87 1.15 28.61
C ASN A 255 -26.75 0.93 29.67
N ASN A 256 -25.83 -0.01 29.46
CA ASN A 256 -24.64 -0.26 30.30
C ASN A 256 -24.88 -0.64 31.78
N VAL A 257 -26.14 -0.85 32.18
CA VAL A 257 -26.52 -1.37 33.49
C VAL A 257 -26.01 -2.81 33.64
N VAL A 258 -25.41 -3.14 34.78
CA VAL A 258 -25.00 -4.52 35.10
C VAL A 258 -26.25 -5.36 35.37
N THR A 259 -26.39 -6.45 34.63
CA THR A 259 -27.56 -7.34 34.66
C THR A 259 -27.27 -8.71 35.27
N GLY A 260 -26.03 -8.97 35.68
CA GLY A 260 -25.60 -10.23 36.30
C GLY A 260 -24.08 -10.36 36.33
N CYS A 261 -23.59 -11.46 36.92
CA CYS A 261 -22.19 -11.87 36.85
C CYS A 261 -22.07 -13.37 36.53
N ARG A 262 -20.94 -13.80 35.96
CA ARG A 262 -20.63 -15.21 35.71
C ARG A 262 -19.22 -15.57 36.17
N THR A 263 -19.07 -16.77 36.72
CA THR A 263 -17.75 -17.35 37.01
C THR A 263 -17.09 -17.82 35.72
N VAL A 264 -15.92 -17.27 35.41
CA VAL A 264 -15.08 -17.63 34.27
C VAL A 264 -14.11 -18.71 34.72
N ASN A 265 -14.44 -19.97 34.43
CA ASN A 265 -13.58 -21.11 34.78
C ASN A 265 -12.31 -21.14 33.91
N ALA A 266 -11.27 -21.82 34.38
CA ALA A 266 -9.95 -21.92 33.72
C ALA A 266 -9.92 -22.66 32.36
N GLY A 267 -11.09 -22.97 31.77
CA GLY A 267 -11.28 -23.50 30.42
C GLY A 267 -12.21 -22.65 29.54
N ASP A 268 -12.64 -21.47 30.00
CA ASP A 268 -13.37 -20.50 29.19
C ASP A 268 -12.39 -19.84 28.17
N PRO A 269 -12.71 -19.76 26.86
CA PRO A 269 -11.78 -19.30 25.82
C PRO A 269 -11.11 -17.95 26.11
N ALA A 270 -11.75 -17.06 26.87
CA ALA A 270 -11.21 -15.74 27.24
C ALA A 270 -9.89 -15.82 28.05
N LEU A 271 -9.67 -16.87 28.85
CA LEU A 271 -8.48 -16.99 29.73
C LEU A 271 -7.34 -17.84 29.15
N THR A 272 -7.51 -18.41 27.95
CA THR A 272 -6.46 -19.27 27.32
C THR A 272 -5.21 -18.46 26.91
N TYR A 273 -5.25 -17.14 27.03
CA TYR A 273 -4.22 -16.21 26.57
C TYR A 273 -3.03 -16.02 27.52
N LEU A 274 -3.12 -16.43 28.80
CA LEU A 274 -2.21 -15.93 29.86
C LEU A 274 -1.44 -16.99 30.68
N LYS A 275 -1.46 -18.29 30.34
CA LYS A 275 -0.72 -19.32 31.09
C LYS A 275 0.03 -20.33 30.19
N LYS A 276 1.18 -19.93 29.64
CA LYS A 276 2.23 -20.87 29.22
C LYS A 276 3.64 -20.26 29.10
N SER A 277 4.17 -19.78 30.22
CA SER A 277 5.62 -19.80 30.48
C SER A 277 5.88 -20.46 31.84
N ASN A 278 7.03 -21.13 31.95
CA ASN A 278 7.65 -21.70 33.16
C ASN A 278 6.99 -22.93 33.82
N SER A 279 7.42 -24.11 33.36
CA SER A 279 7.59 -25.34 34.16
C SER A 279 8.74 -25.16 35.20
N PRO A 280 8.92 -25.95 36.29
CA PRO A 280 9.17 -27.41 36.21
C PRO A 280 8.78 -28.34 37.41
N THR A 281 9.07 -29.64 37.20
CA THR A 281 9.46 -30.71 38.16
C THR A 281 8.45 -31.54 39.00
N SER A 282 8.21 -32.77 38.50
CA SER A 282 8.57 -34.09 39.09
C SER A 282 7.72 -34.84 40.15
N ASN A 283 7.54 -36.15 39.87
CA ASN A 283 7.27 -37.32 40.76
C ASN A 283 5.96 -37.30 41.59
N SER A 284 5.16 -38.37 41.75
CA SER A 284 5.14 -39.78 41.28
C SER A 284 3.66 -40.29 41.40
N THR A 285 3.21 -41.54 41.18
CA THR A 285 3.81 -42.90 41.14
C THR A 285 3.01 -43.83 40.18
N GLN A 286 2.81 -45.12 40.50
CA GLN A 286 2.14 -46.14 39.66
C GLN A 286 0.83 -46.67 40.28
N THR A 287 -0.13 -47.15 39.46
CA THR A 287 -0.38 -48.61 39.27
C THR A 287 -1.45 -48.92 38.21
N ASP A 288 -1.32 -50.11 37.63
CA ASP A 288 -1.88 -50.59 36.36
C ASP A 288 -3.42 -50.61 36.17
N LYS A 289 -3.83 -50.37 34.90
CA LYS A 289 -4.50 -51.40 34.06
C LYS A 289 -4.58 -50.96 32.59
N GLN A 290 -4.08 -51.80 31.69
CA GLN A 290 -4.30 -51.77 30.23
C GLN A 290 -4.75 -53.18 29.75
N PRO A 291 -5.30 -53.34 28.53
CA PRO A 291 -6.02 -52.36 27.71
C PRO A 291 -7.34 -52.91 27.11
N LEU A 292 -8.25 -52.02 26.69
CA LEU A 292 -9.34 -52.38 25.78
C LEU A 292 -9.48 -51.36 24.64
N LYS A 293 -9.01 -51.78 23.45
CA LYS A 293 -9.29 -51.28 22.09
C LYS A 293 -9.68 -49.79 21.95
N LYS A 294 -8.69 -48.95 21.60
CA LYS A 294 -8.93 -47.59 21.10
C LYS A 294 -9.85 -47.62 19.86
N SER A 295 -10.93 -46.85 19.91
CA SER A 295 -11.64 -46.39 18.72
C SER A 295 -10.79 -45.38 17.93
N ILE A 296 -11.10 -45.22 16.64
CA ILE A 296 -10.50 -44.18 15.78
C ILE A 296 -10.66 -42.81 16.46
N PRO A 297 -9.59 -42.02 16.68
CA PRO A 297 -9.68 -40.70 17.28
C PRO A 297 -10.48 -39.73 16.41
N GLN A 298 -11.20 -38.81 17.05
CA GLN A 298 -12.01 -37.76 16.41
C GLN A 298 -11.19 -36.69 15.65
N LYS A 299 -9.87 -36.88 15.53
CA LYS A 299 -8.86 -35.93 15.00
C LYS A 299 -8.73 -35.95 13.46
N TYR A 300 -9.45 -36.81 12.76
CA TYR A 300 -9.33 -37.01 11.29
C TYR A 300 -10.50 -36.45 10.48
N ILE A 301 -11.27 -35.51 11.03
CA ILE A 301 -12.33 -34.80 10.32
C ILE A 301 -11.72 -33.54 9.70
N TYR A 302 -11.50 -33.55 8.39
CA TYR A 302 -11.01 -32.38 7.65
C TYR A 302 -12.19 -31.51 7.18
N PRO A 303 -12.11 -30.17 7.28
CA PRO A 303 -13.08 -29.27 6.68
C PRO A 303 -13.20 -29.49 5.17
N SER A 304 -14.41 -29.34 4.62
CA SER A 304 -14.58 -29.38 3.17
C SER A 304 -13.82 -28.24 2.48
N ARG A 305 -13.39 -28.50 1.25
CA ARG A 305 -12.92 -27.49 0.29
C ARG A 305 -13.60 -27.74 -1.04
N SER A 306 -13.95 -26.70 -1.78
CA SER A 306 -14.50 -26.84 -3.13
C SER A 306 -13.36 -26.65 -4.13
N GLU A 307 -12.95 -27.75 -4.75
CA GLU A 307 -11.85 -27.82 -5.72
C GLU A 307 -12.45 -28.34 -7.05
N GLY A 308 -12.19 -27.70 -8.19
CA GLY A 308 -12.65 -28.20 -9.49
C GLY A 308 -14.14 -28.01 -9.80
N GLY A 309 -14.65 -28.79 -10.77
CA GLY A 309 -16.03 -28.72 -11.27
C GLY A 309 -17.01 -29.59 -10.49
N GLU A 310 -18.31 -29.38 -10.68
CA GLU A 310 -19.38 -30.15 -10.02
C GLU A 310 -19.23 -31.67 -10.26
N SER A 311 -19.47 -32.45 -9.20
CA SER A 311 -19.41 -33.91 -9.17
C SER A 311 -20.63 -34.44 -8.40
N THR A 312 -20.79 -35.75 -8.30
CA THR A 312 -21.92 -36.39 -7.61
C THR A 312 -21.49 -37.59 -6.80
N ILE A 313 -21.93 -37.66 -5.54
CA ILE A 313 -21.76 -38.81 -4.66
C ILE A 313 -23.09 -39.52 -4.45
N THR A 314 -23.11 -40.85 -4.56
CA THR A 314 -24.30 -41.69 -4.32
C THR A 314 -24.05 -42.59 -3.12
N PHE A 315 -24.68 -42.29 -1.99
CA PHE A 315 -24.58 -43.11 -0.78
C PHE A 315 -25.51 -44.32 -0.87
N ILE A 316 -25.04 -45.49 -0.44
CA ILE A 316 -25.81 -46.74 -0.35
C ILE A 316 -25.63 -47.31 1.06
N ASN A 317 -26.71 -47.48 1.83
CA ASN A 317 -26.63 -48.08 3.16
C ASN A 317 -26.81 -49.59 3.12
N GLU A 318 -25.72 -50.36 3.18
CA GLU A 318 -25.75 -51.83 3.26
C GLU A 318 -25.75 -52.36 4.71
N LEU A 319 -25.71 -51.49 5.72
CA LEU A 319 -25.83 -51.90 7.11
C LEU A 319 -27.25 -52.33 7.44
N LYS A 320 -27.38 -53.31 8.35
CA LYS A 320 -28.65 -53.72 8.96
C LYS A 320 -29.22 -52.69 9.97
N LYS A 321 -28.71 -51.46 9.98
CA LYS A 321 -29.15 -50.35 10.84
C LYS A 321 -29.24 -49.06 10.04
N GLU A 322 -30.05 -48.12 10.52
CA GLU A 322 -30.13 -46.78 9.95
C GLU A 322 -28.82 -46.00 10.16
N VAL A 323 -28.51 -45.09 9.24
CA VAL A 323 -27.32 -44.23 9.30
C VAL A 323 -27.67 -42.78 8.96
N PHE A 324 -26.80 -41.86 9.37
CA PHE A 324 -26.99 -40.42 9.21
C PHE A 324 -25.81 -39.87 8.41
N ILE A 325 -26.11 -39.32 7.23
CA ILE A 325 -25.17 -38.65 6.34
C ILE A 325 -25.07 -37.18 6.76
N ASN A 326 -23.86 -36.73 7.06
CA ASN A 326 -23.55 -35.36 7.42
C ASN A 326 -22.51 -34.81 6.45
N TRP A 327 -22.65 -33.54 6.08
CA TRP A 327 -21.60 -32.82 5.35
C TRP A 327 -20.71 -32.10 6.36
N ILE A 328 -19.40 -32.26 6.27
CA ILE A 328 -18.45 -31.47 7.05
C ILE A 328 -18.28 -30.15 6.32
N PHE A 329 -18.73 -29.03 6.90
CA PHE A 329 -18.72 -27.74 6.23
C PHE A 329 -17.30 -27.16 6.13
N TYR A 330 -17.16 -25.99 5.50
CA TYR A 330 -15.86 -25.30 5.34
C TYR A 330 -15.23 -24.86 6.68
N ASP A 331 -16.04 -24.70 7.72
CA ASP A 331 -15.63 -24.40 9.10
C ASP A 331 -15.22 -25.65 9.91
N GLY A 332 -15.36 -26.85 9.35
CA GLY A 332 -15.12 -28.13 10.02
C GLY A 332 -16.33 -28.69 10.79
N GLU A 333 -17.44 -27.95 10.89
CA GLU A 333 -18.64 -28.41 11.60
C GLU A 333 -19.42 -29.46 10.82
N SER A 334 -19.89 -30.48 11.53
CA SER A 334 -20.67 -31.58 10.94
C SER A 334 -22.14 -31.20 10.87
N ARG A 335 -22.64 -30.97 9.65
CA ARG A 335 -24.04 -30.57 9.40
C ARG A 335 -24.84 -31.73 8.84
N PHE A 336 -25.85 -32.17 9.57
CA PHE A 336 -26.73 -33.27 9.15
C PHE A 336 -27.43 -32.97 7.83
N TYR A 337 -27.37 -33.94 6.90
CA TYR A 337 -27.91 -33.80 5.55
C TYR A 337 -29.08 -34.78 5.29
N LYS A 338 -28.88 -36.08 5.52
CA LYS A 338 -29.88 -37.11 5.20
C LYS A 338 -29.78 -38.33 6.12
N LYS A 339 -30.92 -38.93 6.46
CA LYS A 339 -31.00 -40.24 7.14
C LYS A 339 -31.27 -41.32 6.09
N LEU A 340 -30.59 -42.46 6.17
CA LEU A 340 -30.78 -43.61 5.28
C LEU A 340 -31.11 -44.88 6.06
N LYS A 341 -32.16 -45.58 5.64
CA LYS A 341 -32.53 -46.92 6.12
C LYS A 341 -31.65 -48.02 5.52
N PRO A 342 -31.62 -49.23 6.09
CA PRO A 342 -31.01 -50.40 5.44
C PRO A 342 -31.53 -50.59 4.00
N GLY A 343 -30.63 -50.70 3.03
CA GLY A 343 -30.90 -50.81 1.60
C GLY A 343 -31.23 -49.48 0.88
N GLU A 344 -31.35 -48.36 1.58
CA GLU A 344 -31.70 -47.06 0.99
C GLU A 344 -30.49 -46.41 0.29
N GLN A 345 -30.74 -45.74 -0.83
CA GLN A 345 -29.74 -45.01 -1.61
C GLN A 345 -30.07 -43.52 -1.68
N PHE A 346 -29.05 -42.67 -1.73
CA PHE A 346 -29.20 -41.22 -1.83
C PHE A 346 -28.10 -40.59 -2.67
N LYS A 347 -28.49 -39.98 -3.79
CA LYS A 347 -27.62 -39.28 -4.74
C LYS A 347 -27.59 -37.79 -4.45
N GLN A 348 -26.40 -37.22 -4.33
CA GLN A 348 -26.17 -35.85 -3.90
C GLN A 348 -25.11 -35.16 -4.77
N PRO A 349 -25.45 -34.06 -5.48
CA PRO A 349 -24.46 -33.17 -6.10
C PRO A 349 -23.49 -32.59 -5.05
N THR A 350 -22.22 -32.53 -5.38
CA THR A 350 -21.11 -32.21 -4.46
C THR A 350 -19.95 -31.61 -5.25
N TYR A 351 -18.98 -30.99 -4.57
CA TYR A 351 -17.72 -30.61 -5.22
C TYR A 351 -16.56 -31.48 -4.76
N PRO A 352 -15.53 -31.71 -5.59
CA PRO A 352 -14.32 -32.38 -5.17
C PRO A 352 -13.67 -31.65 -4.00
N GLY A 353 -13.13 -32.40 -3.04
CA GLY A 353 -12.67 -31.84 -1.77
C GLY A 353 -13.74 -31.74 -0.67
N HIS A 354 -15.03 -31.99 -0.98
CA HIS A 354 -16.06 -32.10 0.06
C HIS A 354 -15.90 -33.38 0.89
N TYR A 355 -15.91 -33.24 2.21
CA TYR A 355 -15.87 -34.34 3.17
C TYR A 355 -17.27 -34.64 3.73
N TRP A 356 -17.65 -35.91 3.66
CA TRP A 356 -18.94 -36.43 4.09
C TRP A 356 -18.72 -37.47 5.19
N LEU A 357 -19.43 -37.32 6.31
CA LEU A 357 -19.29 -38.18 7.49
C LEU A 357 -20.59 -38.93 7.76
N VAL A 358 -20.49 -40.26 7.81
CA VAL A 358 -21.60 -41.14 8.18
C VAL A 358 -21.52 -41.47 9.67
N THR A 359 -22.60 -41.19 10.40
CA THR A 359 -22.73 -41.45 11.84
C THR A 359 -23.90 -42.40 12.15
N ASP A 360 -23.90 -42.98 13.35
CA ASP A 360 -25.03 -43.79 13.85
C ASP A 360 -26.15 -42.97 14.52
N ASN A 361 -25.97 -41.66 14.70
CA ASN A 361 -26.98 -40.72 15.21
C ASN A 361 -26.82 -39.31 14.60
N LYS A 362 -27.90 -38.53 14.59
CA LYS A 362 -28.03 -37.18 14.00
C LYS A 362 -27.21 -36.08 14.72
N LYS A 363 -27.02 -36.18 16.03
CA LYS A 363 -26.20 -35.27 16.83
C LYS A 363 -25.22 -36.10 17.66
N ASN A 364 -23.94 -35.75 17.62
CA ASN A 364 -22.84 -36.40 18.35
C ASN A 364 -22.79 -37.93 18.20
N GLY A 365 -23.29 -38.45 17.06
CA GLY A 365 -23.25 -39.88 16.75
C GLY A 365 -21.83 -40.35 16.49
N LYS A 366 -21.58 -41.63 16.79
CA LYS A 366 -20.27 -42.24 16.52
C LYS A 366 -20.05 -42.32 15.02
N ALA A 367 -18.87 -41.89 14.57
CA ALA A 367 -18.44 -42.04 13.19
C ALA A 367 -18.42 -43.53 12.79
N ILE A 368 -19.07 -43.84 11.67
CA ILE A 368 -19.08 -45.16 11.03
C ILE A 368 -18.03 -45.19 9.93
N VAL A 369 -18.10 -44.22 9.00
CA VAL A 369 -17.19 -44.10 7.84
C VAL A 369 -17.21 -42.65 7.33
N GLY A 370 -16.11 -42.19 6.75
CA GLY A 370 -16.00 -40.90 6.06
C GLY A 370 -15.67 -41.08 4.58
N PHE A 371 -16.14 -40.16 3.75
CA PHE A 371 -15.89 -40.12 2.31
C PHE A 371 -15.40 -38.73 1.90
N ARG A 372 -14.47 -38.66 0.94
CA ARG A 372 -14.07 -37.41 0.26
C ARG A 372 -14.56 -37.47 -1.19
N ALA A 373 -15.27 -36.46 -1.64
CA ALA A 373 -15.67 -36.34 -3.04
C ALA A 373 -14.46 -36.04 -3.94
N THR A 374 -14.45 -36.63 -5.13
CA THR A 374 -13.44 -36.43 -6.19
C THR A 374 -14.09 -35.81 -7.44
N GLN A 375 -13.27 -35.50 -8.45
CA GLN A 375 -13.74 -34.93 -9.73
C GLN A 375 -14.65 -35.89 -10.53
N GLU A 376 -14.64 -37.18 -10.20
CA GLU A 376 -15.47 -38.20 -10.84
C GLU A 376 -16.71 -38.52 -9.98
N ASN A 377 -17.82 -38.82 -10.66
CA ASN A 377 -19.05 -39.26 -10.00
C ASN A 377 -18.83 -40.63 -9.34
N ALA A 378 -19.10 -40.73 -8.03
CA ALA A 378 -18.74 -41.89 -7.22
C ALA A 378 -19.94 -42.48 -6.44
N THR A 379 -19.83 -43.76 -6.07
CA THR A 379 -20.79 -44.45 -5.19
C THR A 379 -20.11 -44.81 -3.88
N ALA A 380 -20.70 -44.35 -2.77
CA ALA A 380 -20.22 -44.51 -1.40
C ALA A 380 -21.04 -45.59 -0.68
N ILE A 381 -20.53 -46.82 -0.67
CA ILE A 381 -21.20 -47.97 -0.04
C ILE A 381 -20.83 -48.01 1.45
N ILE A 382 -21.85 -48.06 2.32
CA ILE A 382 -21.72 -47.99 3.77
C ILE A 382 -21.86 -49.41 4.35
N THR A 383 -20.75 -50.01 4.74
CA THR A 383 -20.65 -51.40 5.24
C THR A 383 -19.83 -51.47 6.55
N ASN A 384 -19.90 -52.62 7.23
CA ASN A 384 -19.11 -52.89 8.45
C ASN A 384 -17.69 -53.44 8.15
N MET A 385 -17.31 -53.62 6.89
CA MET A 385 -15.96 -54.05 6.48
C MET A 385 -15.55 -53.39 5.16
N PRO A 386 -14.33 -52.82 5.05
CA PRO A 386 -13.85 -52.25 3.80
C PRO A 386 -13.49 -53.36 2.79
N LYS A 387 -14.25 -53.48 1.70
CA LYS A 387 -13.89 -54.30 0.51
C LYS A 387 -14.86 -54.03 -0.66
N PRO A 388 -14.42 -54.10 -1.93
CA PRO A 388 -13.08 -53.90 -2.48
C PRO A 388 -12.88 -52.45 -2.98
N ILE A 389 -11.62 -52.09 -3.25
CA ILE A 389 -11.20 -50.75 -3.72
C ILE A 389 -11.03 -50.76 -5.25
N ASP A 390 -11.28 -49.62 -5.90
CA ASP A 390 -11.05 -49.40 -7.34
C ASP A 390 -9.60 -49.70 -7.76
N LEU A 391 -9.46 -50.45 -8.86
CA LEU A 391 -8.25 -51.18 -9.27
C LEU A 391 -7.24 -50.34 -10.08
N ARG A 392 -7.25 -49.00 -9.94
CA ARG A 392 -6.42 -48.08 -10.76
C ARG A 392 -5.28 -47.38 -10.02
N ILE A 393 -5.15 -47.57 -8.71
CA ILE A 393 -4.03 -47.06 -7.92
C ILE A 393 -3.02 -48.21 -7.72
N PRO A 394 -1.73 -48.04 -8.07
CA PRO A 394 -0.73 -49.06 -7.80
C PRO A 394 -0.59 -49.29 -6.29
N THR A 395 -0.98 -50.48 -5.83
CA THR A 395 -0.81 -50.90 -4.44
C THR A 395 0.64 -51.20 -4.14
N LEU A 396 1.18 -50.55 -3.11
CA LEU A 396 2.56 -50.74 -2.67
C LEU A 396 2.76 -52.10 -2.00
N THR A 397 3.89 -52.73 -2.32
CA THR A 397 4.33 -53.95 -1.62
C THR A 397 5.08 -53.61 -0.34
N THR A 398 5.05 -54.51 0.65
CA THR A 398 5.89 -54.43 1.87
C THR A 398 7.37 -54.23 1.54
N THR A 399 7.87 -54.79 0.43
CA THR A 399 9.26 -54.62 -0.03
C THR A 399 9.55 -53.18 -0.44
N GLN A 400 8.67 -52.55 -1.23
CA GLN A 400 8.79 -51.14 -1.62
C GLN A 400 8.70 -50.23 -0.40
N THR A 401 7.71 -50.46 0.48
CA THR A 401 7.53 -49.71 1.74
C THR A 401 8.81 -49.72 2.59
N LYS A 402 9.44 -50.90 2.77
CA LYS A 402 10.70 -51.02 3.51
C LYS A 402 11.86 -50.30 2.81
N ALA A 403 11.95 -50.37 1.48
CA ALA A 403 13.00 -49.69 0.73
C ALA A 403 12.87 -48.16 0.80
N ILE A 404 11.64 -47.63 0.72
CA ILE A 404 11.33 -46.21 0.90
C ILE A 404 11.73 -45.75 2.32
N ILE A 405 11.33 -46.49 3.36
CA ILE A 405 11.66 -46.15 4.75
C ILE A 405 13.18 -46.21 4.99
N LYS A 406 13.87 -47.24 4.47
CA LYS A 406 15.35 -47.32 4.56
C LYS A 406 16.04 -46.15 3.87
N LYS A 407 15.53 -45.66 2.73
CA LYS A 407 16.06 -44.46 2.08
C LYS A 407 15.77 -43.18 2.86
N ILE A 408 14.59 -43.07 3.49
CA ILE A 408 14.27 -41.96 4.41
C ILE A 408 15.23 -41.97 5.60
N GLN A 409 15.47 -43.13 6.23
CA GLN A 409 16.38 -43.27 7.37
C GLN A 409 17.80 -42.82 7.03
N GLN A 410 18.31 -43.19 5.84
CA GLN A 410 19.59 -42.68 5.32
C GLN A 410 19.58 -41.16 5.18
N LEU A 411 18.57 -40.60 4.49
CA LEU A 411 18.49 -39.16 4.22
C LEU A 411 18.34 -38.32 5.49
N MET A 412 17.69 -38.85 6.53
CA MET A 412 17.60 -38.21 7.85
C MET A 412 18.99 -38.05 8.49
N LEU A 413 19.80 -39.12 8.56
CA LEU A 413 21.16 -39.06 9.12
C LEU A 413 22.10 -38.18 8.29
N GLU A 414 21.96 -38.19 6.97
CA GLU A 414 22.79 -37.39 6.05
C GLU A 414 22.42 -35.90 6.05
N ASN A 415 21.13 -35.56 6.10
CA ASN A 415 20.66 -34.20 5.77
C ASN A 415 19.83 -33.51 6.86
N TYR A 416 19.16 -34.22 7.78
CA TYR A 416 18.26 -33.54 8.74
C TYR A 416 19.06 -32.70 9.73
N ILE A 417 18.61 -31.47 10.00
CA ILE A 417 19.36 -30.47 10.78
C ILE A 417 19.72 -30.90 12.22
N PHE A 418 18.96 -31.83 12.82
CA PHE A 418 19.23 -32.40 14.16
C PHE A 418 19.55 -33.90 14.07
N LEU A 419 20.82 -34.27 14.27
CA LEU A 419 21.28 -35.65 14.12
C LEU A 419 20.72 -36.59 15.20
N ASP A 420 20.66 -36.13 16.45
CA ASP A 420 20.06 -36.83 17.60
C ASP A 420 18.59 -37.22 17.33
N LYS A 421 17.80 -36.26 16.81
CA LYS A 421 16.42 -36.50 16.41
C LYS A 421 16.32 -37.43 15.19
N ALA A 422 17.26 -37.37 14.25
CA ALA A 422 17.30 -38.30 13.12
C ALA A 422 17.56 -39.75 13.57
N GLU A 423 18.46 -39.96 14.54
CA GLU A 423 18.72 -41.27 15.13
C GLU A 423 17.49 -41.83 15.88
N LEU A 424 16.81 -40.98 16.65
CA LEU A 424 15.55 -41.34 17.33
C LEU A 424 14.43 -41.70 16.33
N VAL A 425 14.25 -40.89 15.28
CA VAL A 425 13.31 -41.18 14.18
C VAL A 425 13.64 -42.53 13.52
N ASN A 426 14.91 -42.79 13.24
CA ASN A 426 15.31 -44.03 12.58
C ASN A 426 15.00 -45.25 13.43
N LYS A 427 15.31 -45.19 14.73
CA LYS A 427 14.99 -46.25 15.70
C LYS A 427 13.48 -46.51 15.80
N HIS A 428 12.66 -45.47 15.80
CA HIS A 428 11.20 -45.56 15.82
C HIS A 428 10.64 -46.19 14.54
N LEU A 429 11.12 -45.76 13.37
CA LEU A 429 10.72 -46.34 12.09
C LEU A 429 11.15 -47.82 11.98
N ASP A 430 12.30 -48.21 12.53
CA ASP A 430 12.71 -49.62 12.62
C ASP A 430 11.80 -50.44 13.54
N GLN A 431 11.40 -49.90 14.69
CA GLN A 431 10.42 -50.54 15.57
C GLN A 431 9.08 -50.75 14.85
N LEU A 432 8.51 -49.71 14.24
CA LEU A 432 7.25 -49.79 13.51
C LEU A 432 7.30 -50.75 12.30
N MET A 433 8.45 -50.84 11.61
CA MET A 433 8.67 -51.85 10.57
C MET A 433 8.70 -53.28 11.13
N SER A 434 9.26 -53.48 12.33
CA SER A 434 9.27 -54.80 13.00
C SER A 434 7.87 -55.23 13.48
N GLU A 435 7.06 -54.27 13.92
CA GLU A 435 5.66 -54.44 14.34
C GLU A 435 4.68 -54.56 13.14
N LYS A 436 5.17 -54.44 11.91
CA LYS A 436 4.39 -54.45 10.65
C LYS A 436 3.35 -53.33 10.54
N TYR A 437 3.53 -52.24 11.27
CA TYR A 437 2.60 -51.10 11.27
C TYR A 437 2.30 -50.58 9.85
N PHE A 438 3.36 -50.41 9.05
CA PHE A 438 3.26 -49.89 7.69
C PHE A 438 2.64 -50.87 6.66
N ASP A 439 2.49 -52.17 6.97
CA ASP A 439 1.93 -53.16 6.02
C ASP A 439 0.45 -52.90 5.68
N SER A 440 -0.26 -52.11 6.49
CA SER A 440 -1.65 -51.71 6.24
C SER A 440 -1.82 -50.53 5.27
N TYR A 441 -0.75 -49.78 4.99
CA TYR A 441 -0.76 -48.54 4.21
C TYR A 441 -0.41 -48.81 2.74
N THR A 442 -1.32 -49.47 2.02
CA THR A 442 -1.06 -49.94 0.65
C THR A 442 -1.16 -48.85 -0.43
N LYS A 443 -1.65 -47.64 -0.10
CA LYS A 443 -1.72 -46.50 -1.02
C LYS A 443 -0.57 -45.52 -0.78
N PRO A 444 0.00 -44.90 -1.84
CA PRO A 444 1.08 -43.93 -1.69
C PRO A 444 0.77 -42.72 -0.80
N HIS A 445 -0.45 -42.17 -0.87
CA HIS A 445 -0.90 -41.08 -0.02
C HIS A 445 -0.84 -41.44 1.46
N ASP A 446 -1.52 -42.54 1.81
CA ASP A 446 -1.70 -43.02 3.18
C ASP A 446 -0.34 -43.38 3.81
N LEU A 447 0.57 -44.00 3.04
CA LEU A 447 1.93 -44.29 3.49
C LEU A 447 2.76 -43.01 3.70
N ALA A 448 2.69 -42.05 2.77
CA ALA A 448 3.40 -40.77 2.92
C ALA A 448 2.94 -40.00 4.16
N MET A 449 1.63 -39.98 4.42
CA MET A 449 1.06 -39.38 5.64
C MET A 449 1.53 -40.13 6.89
N ALA A 450 1.40 -41.45 6.93
CA ALA A 450 1.80 -42.25 8.10
C ALA A 450 3.27 -42.03 8.47
N ILE A 451 4.20 -42.15 7.51
CA ILE A 451 5.63 -41.91 7.78
C ILE A 451 5.86 -40.45 8.21
N THR A 452 5.14 -39.48 7.63
CA THR A 452 5.24 -38.07 8.03
C THR A 452 4.81 -37.84 9.48
N ASP A 453 3.68 -38.39 9.89
CA ASP A 453 3.14 -38.23 11.24
C ASP A 453 4.07 -38.88 12.28
N GLU A 454 4.58 -40.09 12.02
CA GLU A 454 5.51 -40.78 12.93
C GLU A 454 6.86 -40.06 13.06
N MET A 455 7.40 -39.49 11.96
CA MET A 455 8.61 -38.65 12.05
C MET A 455 8.34 -37.38 12.86
N ARG A 456 7.20 -36.71 12.61
CA ARG A 456 6.80 -35.47 13.29
C ARG A 456 6.50 -35.66 14.76
N GLU A 457 6.04 -36.83 15.18
CA GLU A 457 5.81 -37.11 16.59
C GLU A 457 7.11 -37.06 17.41
N ILE A 458 8.27 -37.35 16.79
CA ILE A 458 9.58 -37.22 17.42
C ILE A 458 10.19 -35.84 17.18
N THR A 459 10.22 -35.35 15.95
CA THR A 459 10.94 -34.10 15.64
C THR A 459 10.22 -32.86 16.13
N LYS A 460 8.88 -32.90 16.16
CA LYS A 460 7.93 -31.77 16.24
C LYS A 460 8.07 -30.74 15.11
N ASP A 461 8.84 -31.07 14.08
CA ASP A 461 9.20 -30.19 12.96
C ASP A 461 8.13 -30.23 11.87
N LYS A 462 7.47 -29.09 11.62
CA LYS A 462 6.33 -29.01 10.69
C LYS A 462 6.77 -28.96 9.22
N HIS A 463 8.05 -28.74 8.95
CA HIS A 463 8.63 -28.69 7.62
C HIS A 463 9.04 -30.08 7.09
N LEU A 464 9.48 -30.98 7.97
CA LEU A 464 9.79 -32.38 7.64
C LEU A 464 8.55 -33.13 7.12
N GLY A 465 8.64 -33.83 6.00
CA GLY A 465 7.56 -34.72 5.57
C GLY A 465 7.72 -35.38 4.21
N VAL A 466 7.09 -36.55 4.07
CA VAL A 466 7.03 -37.32 2.82
C VAL A 466 5.94 -36.77 1.90
N ARG A 467 6.12 -36.93 0.60
CA ARG A 467 5.17 -36.60 -0.45
C ARG A 467 5.03 -37.79 -1.39
N GLU A 468 3.78 -38.09 -1.74
CA GLU A 468 3.43 -39.14 -2.69
C GLU A 468 3.97 -38.87 -4.11
N PRO A 469 3.99 -39.90 -4.97
CA PRO A 469 4.27 -39.73 -6.40
C PRO A 469 3.27 -38.77 -7.05
N ARG A 470 3.73 -37.90 -7.95
CA ARG A 470 2.83 -37.06 -8.75
C ARG A 470 1.99 -37.97 -9.66
N GLN A 471 0.67 -37.89 -9.54
CA GLN A 471 -0.23 -38.44 -10.57
C GLN A 471 0.05 -37.69 -11.88
N GLY A 472 0.57 -38.39 -12.89
CA GLY A 472 1.02 -37.79 -14.15
C GLY A 472 2.36 -38.27 -14.72
N SER A 473 2.95 -39.36 -14.21
CA SER A 473 4.09 -40.02 -14.86
C SER A 473 3.97 -41.55 -14.87
N SER A 474 2.87 -42.05 -15.44
CA SER A 474 2.95 -43.27 -16.25
C SER A 474 3.75 -42.94 -17.52
N GLU A 475 4.54 -43.89 -18.03
CA GLU A 475 5.18 -43.75 -19.34
C GLU A 475 4.09 -43.62 -20.43
N SER A 476 3.84 -42.40 -20.89
CA SER A 476 2.90 -42.11 -21.97
C SER A 476 3.53 -41.14 -22.97
N ASN A 477 3.78 -41.65 -24.18
CA ASN A 477 4.35 -40.98 -25.35
C ASN A 477 4.31 -39.43 -25.35
N ASP A 478 5.49 -38.81 -25.29
CA ASP A 478 6.01 -37.70 -26.12
C ASP A 478 5.05 -36.64 -26.73
N GLN A 479 3.97 -36.29 -26.03
CA GLN A 479 3.28 -35.01 -26.21
C GLN A 479 3.00 -34.36 -24.85
N VAL A 480 4.06 -33.79 -24.27
CA VAL A 480 3.91 -32.78 -23.22
C VAL A 480 3.02 -31.68 -23.77
N SER A 481 1.80 -31.55 -23.24
CA SER A 481 0.91 -30.45 -23.58
C SER A 481 1.58 -29.14 -23.18
N LEU A 482 2.08 -28.43 -24.19
CA LEU A 482 2.75 -27.13 -24.03
C LEU A 482 1.87 -26.12 -23.28
N PHE A 483 0.54 -26.32 -23.33
CA PHE A 483 -0.49 -25.43 -22.79
C PHE A 483 -0.82 -25.66 -21.31
N SER A 484 -0.71 -26.89 -20.78
CA SER A 484 -1.08 -27.17 -19.37
C SER A 484 0.01 -26.79 -18.36
N ASN A 485 1.26 -26.65 -18.80
CA ASN A 485 2.40 -26.22 -17.97
C ASN A 485 2.84 -24.75 -18.24
N LEU A 486 2.01 -23.93 -18.92
CA LEU A 486 2.34 -22.51 -19.10
C LEU A 486 2.33 -21.77 -17.75
N PRO A 487 3.36 -20.96 -17.41
CA PRO A 487 3.42 -20.20 -16.16
C PRO A 487 2.23 -19.26 -15.91
N ARG A 488 1.43 -18.94 -16.94
CA ARG A 488 0.22 -18.10 -16.86
C ARG A 488 -0.88 -18.64 -15.94
N ASN A 489 -0.88 -19.94 -15.60
CA ASN A 489 -1.87 -20.54 -14.70
C ASN A 489 -1.41 -20.61 -13.23
N GLN A 490 -0.23 -20.08 -12.88
CA GLN A 490 0.21 -19.99 -11.48
C GLN A 490 -0.39 -18.76 -10.80
N ALA A 491 -0.76 -18.89 -9.52
CA ALA A 491 -1.23 -17.75 -8.72
C ALA A 491 -0.13 -16.67 -8.69
N PRO A 492 -0.48 -15.38 -8.86
CA PRO A 492 0.53 -14.32 -8.96
C PRO A 492 1.20 -14.07 -7.61
N MET A 493 2.51 -13.77 -7.64
CA MET A 493 3.31 -13.51 -6.43
C MET A 493 2.78 -12.34 -5.59
N PHE A 494 2.25 -11.32 -6.26
CA PHE A 494 1.44 -10.27 -5.67
C PHE A 494 0.02 -10.41 -6.22
N LYS A 495 -1.00 -10.45 -5.35
CA LYS A 495 -2.40 -10.40 -5.79
C LYS A 495 -2.85 -8.96 -6.04
N GLU A 496 -2.39 -8.02 -5.23
CA GLU A 496 -2.69 -6.59 -5.32
C GLU A 496 -1.52 -5.79 -4.77
N PHE A 497 -1.29 -4.59 -5.30
CA PHE A 497 -0.52 -3.54 -4.65
C PHE A 497 -1.12 -2.19 -5.05
N LYS A 498 -1.18 -1.23 -4.11
CA LYS A 498 -1.78 0.10 -4.33
C LYS A 498 -1.36 1.07 -3.23
N THR A 499 -1.48 2.37 -3.51
CA THR A 499 -1.51 3.39 -2.45
C THR A 499 -2.93 3.48 -1.92
N LEU A 500 -3.09 3.46 -0.59
CA LEU A 500 -4.35 3.70 0.11
C LEU A 500 -4.49 5.21 0.43
N GLU A 501 -5.57 5.56 1.12
CA GLU A 501 -5.68 6.85 1.80
C GLU A 501 -4.49 7.11 2.74
N ASN A 502 -4.21 8.38 3.04
CA ASN A 502 -3.06 8.82 3.85
C ASN A 502 -1.69 8.35 3.31
N ASN A 503 -1.60 8.15 1.99
CA ASN A 503 -0.37 7.78 1.27
C ASN A 503 0.29 6.47 1.76
N ILE A 504 -0.52 5.53 2.25
CA ILE A 504 -0.05 4.24 2.78
C ILE A 504 0.13 3.24 1.63
N GLY A 505 1.33 2.69 1.46
CA GLY A 505 1.61 1.65 0.46
C GLY A 505 1.12 0.28 0.93
N TYR A 506 0.25 -0.36 0.15
CA TYR A 506 -0.29 -1.70 0.44
C TYR A 506 0.25 -2.74 -0.55
N ILE A 507 0.69 -3.89 -0.02
CA ILE A 507 1.19 -5.04 -0.80
C ILE A 507 0.52 -6.33 -0.32
N ASP A 508 -0.24 -6.99 -1.19
CA ASP A 508 -0.83 -8.31 -0.96
C ASP A 508 0.04 -9.42 -1.55
N MET A 509 0.94 -9.98 -0.73
CA MET A 509 1.98 -10.93 -1.16
C MET A 509 1.57 -12.39 -0.90
N ARG A 510 1.69 -13.25 -1.91
CA ARG A 510 1.19 -14.63 -1.88
C ARG A 510 2.25 -15.70 -1.73
N TYR A 511 3.49 -15.44 -2.17
CA TYR A 511 4.65 -16.29 -1.93
C TYR A 511 5.95 -15.51 -2.17
N PHE A 512 7.08 -16.05 -1.73
CA PHE A 512 8.42 -15.51 -2.02
C PHE A 512 9.07 -16.27 -3.19
N GLY A 513 9.03 -15.71 -4.40
CA GLY A 513 9.65 -16.32 -5.59
C GLY A 513 11.15 -16.05 -5.69
N GLY A 514 11.98 -17.09 -5.83
CA GLY A 514 13.44 -16.97 -5.72
C GLY A 514 14.23 -16.60 -6.98
N GLU A 515 13.60 -16.58 -8.15
CA GLU A 515 14.27 -16.31 -9.44
C GLU A 515 14.43 -14.79 -9.67
N GLN A 516 15.38 -14.38 -10.52
CA GLN A 516 15.59 -12.95 -10.85
C GLN A 516 14.32 -12.23 -11.33
N THR A 517 13.48 -12.92 -12.11
CA THR A 517 12.18 -12.42 -12.60
C THR A 517 11.15 -12.11 -11.50
N HIS A 518 11.37 -12.62 -10.29
CA HIS A 518 10.58 -12.30 -9.10
C HIS A 518 11.20 -11.12 -8.34
N LEU A 519 12.53 -11.03 -8.25
CA LEU A 519 13.22 -9.88 -7.68
C LEU A 519 12.91 -8.60 -8.48
N ASP A 520 12.92 -8.69 -9.82
CA ASP A 520 12.54 -7.59 -10.71
C ASP A 520 11.07 -7.12 -10.51
N LYS A 521 10.19 -8.02 -10.04
CA LYS A 521 8.81 -7.65 -9.66
C LYS A 521 8.76 -6.95 -8.31
N ILE A 522 9.60 -7.34 -7.34
CA ILE A 522 9.77 -6.62 -6.07
C ILE A 522 10.26 -5.20 -6.38
N ASP A 523 11.29 -5.06 -7.23
CA ASP A 523 11.78 -3.75 -7.68
C ASP A 523 10.65 -2.90 -8.31
N GLY A 524 9.81 -3.51 -9.16
CA GLY A 524 8.67 -2.82 -9.78
C GLY A 524 7.61 -2.33 -8.79
N VAL A 525 7.22 -3.15 -7.82
CA VAL A 525 6.23 -2.79 -6.78
C VAL A 525 6.81 -1.74 -5.83
N MET A 526 8.03 -1.93 -5.34
CA MET A 526 8.67 -0.96 -4.45
C MET A 526 8.95 0.36 -5.16
N LYS A 527 9.27 0.34 -6.46
CA LYS A 527 9.37 1.57 -7.27
C LYS A 527 8.03 2.31 -7.35
N PHE A 528 6.93 1.59 -7.57
CA PHE A 528 5.59 2.20 -7.62
C PHE A 528 5.20 2.84 -6.26
N LEU A 529 5.54 2.19 -5.14
CA LEU A 529 5.24 2.66 -3.78
C LEU A 529 6.36 3.51 -3.14
N THR A 530 7.37 3.98 -3.90
CA THR A 530 8.57 4.62 -3.33
C THR A 530 8.28 5.80 -2.39
N ASN A 531 7.19 6.53 -2.66
CA ASN A 531 6.83 7.76 -1.96
C ASN A 531 5.79 7.55 -0.85
N SER A 532 5.49 6.30 -0.45
CA SER A 532 4.51 6.02 0.60
C SER A 532 5.05 6.37 1.99
N ASP A 533 4.20 7.00 2.81
CA ASP A 533 4.55 7.45 4.18
C ASP A 533 4.44 6.32 5.24
N ALA A 534 3.77 5.22 4.89
CA ALA A 534 3.75 3.97 5.66
C ALA A 534 3.56 2.78 4.72
N PHE A 535 3.87 1.56 5.18
CA PHE A 535 3.64 0.32 4.42
C PHE A 535 2.81 -0.70 5.19
N ILE A 536 1.82 -1.31 4.53
CA ILE A 536 1.11 -2.50 4.99
C ILE A 536 1.44 -3.66 4.05
N ILE A 537 2.04 -4.73 4.58
CA ILE A 537 2.43 -5.92 3.83
C ILE A 537 1.60 -7.11 4.31
N ASP A 538 0.65 -7.55 3.51
CA ASP A 538 -0.27 -8.64 3.85
C ASP A 538 0.34 -10.01 3.54
N MET A 539 0.67 -10.76 4.60
CA MET A 539 1.17 -12.13 4.56
C MET A 539 0.13 -13.17 5.00
N ARG A 540 -1.14 -12.78 5.23
CA ARG A 540 -2.21 -13.67 5.75
C ARG A 540 -2.56 -14.85 4.85
N ASN A 541 -2.13 -14.84 3.59
CA ASN A 541 -2.24 -16.01 2.70
C ASN A 541 -0.88 -16.33 2.04
N ASN A 542 0.22 -16.11 2.75
CA ASN A 542 1.59 -16.36 2.27
C ASN A 542 2.22 -17.57 2.98
N GLY A 543 2.35 -18.69 2.27
CA GLY A 543 3.00 -19.92 2.76
C GLY A 543 4.53 -19.90 2.72
N GLY A 544 5.13 -18.74 2.42
CA GLY A 544 6.57 -18.51 2.36
C GLY A 544 7.17 -18.69 0.97
N GLY A 545 8.42 -19.14 0.92
CA GLY A 545 9.15 -19.33 -0.33
C GLY A 545 10.66 -19.19 -0.15
N SER A 546 11.33 -18.57 -1.13
CA SER A 546 12.79 -18.46 -1.19
C SER A 546 13.36 -17.41 -0.24
N ILE A 547 14.40 -17.81 0.51
CA ILE A 547 15.22 -16.95 1.37
C ILE A 547 15.82 -15.77 0.57
N SER A 548 16.19 -15.98 -0.70
CA SER A 548 16.73 -14.92 -1.55
C SER A 548 15.77 -13.74 -1.69
N ALA A 549 14.47 -14.01 -1.86
CA ALA A 549 13.45 -12.98 -2.01
C ALA A 549 13.00 -12.39 -0.66
N VAL A 550 13.07 -13.17 0.42
CA VAL A 550 12.89 -12.66 1.79
C VAL A 550 13.95 -11.61 2.10
N ASN A 551 15.22 -11.95 1.90
CA ASN A 551 16.34 -11.02 2.06
C ASN A 551 16.18 -9.79 1.15
N TYR A 552 15.85 -10.00 -0.13
CA TYR A 552 15.69 -8.88 -1.09
C TYR A 552 14.59 -7.89 -0.69
N LEU A 553 13.42 -8.37 -0.25
CA LEU A 553 12.35 -7.49 0.22
C LEU A 553 12.73 -6.82 1.54
N SER A 554 13.31 -7.54 2.50
CA SER A 554 13.81 -6.94 3.76
C SER A 554 14.81 -5.82 3.49
N SER A 555 15.66 -5.98 2.47
CA SER A 555 16.71 -5.02 2.10
C SER A 555 16.19 -3.65 1.65
N TYR A 556 14.91 -3.54 1.29
CA TYR A 556 14.26 -2.24 1.08
C TYR A 556 14.03 -1.47 2.38
N PHE A 557 13.92 -2.15 3.52
CA PHE A 557 13.53 -1.54 4.80
C PHE A 557 14.69 -1.41 5.79
N PHE A 558 15.90 -1.83 5.44
CA PHE A 558 17.10 -1.66 6.26
C PHE A 558 18.15 -0.79 5.55
N LYS A 559 19.17 -0.35 6.30
CA LYS A 559 20.36 0.31 5.74
C LYS A 559 21.20 -0.72 4.95
N GLU A 560 22.16 -0.22 4.18
CA GLU A 560 23.15 -1.09 3.52
C GLU A 560 24.02 -1.84 4.54
N HIS A 561 24.55 -2.99 4.12
CA HIS A 561 25.46 -3.84 4.91
C HIS A 561 24.93 -4.19 6.31
N PHE A 562 23.62 -4.46 6.42
CA PHE A 562 22.96 -4.79 7.68
C PHE A 562 22.73 -6.31 7.80
N LEU A 563 23.02 -6.89 8.98
CA LEU A 563 22.86 -8.32 9.26
C LEU A 563 21.40 -8.63 9.61
N LEU A 564 20.68 -9.32 8.71
CA LEU A 564 19.29 -9.70 8.93
C LEU A 564 19.20 -10.96 9.79
N ASN A 565 19.82 -12.05 9.38
CA ASN A 565 19.84 -13.33 10.09
C ASN A 565 21.19 -14.04 9.86
N THR A 566 21.43 -15.13 10.55
CA THR A 566 22.39 -16.15 10.09
C THR A 566 21.67 -17.44 9.73
N ILE A 567 22.29 -18.27 8.90
CA ILE A 567 21.77 -19.59 8.54
C ILE A 567 22.83 -20.65 8.81
N TYR A 568 22.49 -21.63 9.66
CA TYR A 568 23.36 -22.76 9.97
C TYR A 568 22.97 -24.00 9.15
N THR A 569 23.95 -24.63 8.51
CA THR A 569 23.81 -25.87 7.73
C THR A 569 24.66 -26.99 8.33
N ARG A 570 24.03 -28.11 8.72
CA ARG A 570 24.75 -29.23 9.35
C ARG A 570 25.72 -29.95 8.40
N ALA A 571 25.36 -30.07 7.13
CA ALA A 571 26.08 -30.92 6.16
C ALA A 571 27.57 -30.57 5.99
N ASN A 572 27.94 -29.31 6.27
CA ASN A 572 29.30 -28.77 6.23
C ASN A 572 29.69 -28.05 7.54
N ASP A 573 28.89 -28.20 8.60
CA ASP A 573 29.00 -27.50 9.89
C ASP A 573 29.26 -25.98 9.75
N HIS A 574 28.52 -25.33 8.84
CA HIS A 574 28.77 -23.95 8.45
C HIS A 574 27.65 -23.01 8.90
N THR A 575 28.01 -21.76 9.19
CA THR A 575 27.06 -20.68 9.43
C THR A 575 27.36 -19.53 8.47
N GLU A 576 26.38 -19.15 7.67
CA GLU A 576 26.46 -18.02 6.73
C GLU A 576 25.68 -16.81 7.29
N GLU A 577 26.17 -15.61 7.01
CA GLU A 577 25.49 -14.36 7.33
C GLU A 577 24.53 -13.94 6.21
N LEU A 578 23.25 -13.73 6.54
CA LEU A 578 22.25 -13.19 5.63
C LEU A 578 22.23 -11.67 5.77
N MET A 579 23.12 -11.02 5.01
CA MET A 579 23.23 -9.56 4.92
C MET A 579 22.22 -8.99 3.93
N THR A 580 21.80 -7.74 4.12
CA THR A 580 20.98 -7.00 3.14
C THR A 580 21.64 -6.97 1.75
N ALA A 581 20.83 -7.23 0.72
CA ALA A 581 21.20 -7.14 -0.68
C ALA A 581 21.16 -5.70 -1.24
N ASP A 582 21.73 -5.55 -2.43
CA ASP A 582 21.60 -4.35 -3.27
C ASP A 582 20.31 -4.41 -4.10
N VAL A 583 19.43 -3.44 -3.88
CA VAL A 583 18.11 -3.34 -4.53
C VAL A 583 18.14 -2.32 -5.66
N LYS A 584 17.29 -2.45 -6.69
CA LYS A 584 17.28 -1.51 -7.83
C LYS A 584 16.39 -0.28 -7.61
N GLY A 585 15.69 -0.24 -6.47
CA GLY A 585 14.92 0.92 -6.01
C GLY A 585 15.58 1.64 -4.83
N LYS A 586 14.85 2.61 -4.27
CA LYS A 586 15.29 3.38 -3.12
C LYS A 586 15.04 2.60 -1.82
N LYS A 587 16.04 2.53 -0.93
CA LYS A 587 15.86 1.97 0.42
C LYS A 587 15.11 2.97 1.31
N LEU A 588 14.18 2.46 2.11
CA LEU A 588 13.27 3.19 2.99
C LEU A 588 13.48 2.73 4.44
N PRO A 589 14.63 3.01 5.08
CA PRO A 589 14.96 2.47 6.41
C PRO A 589 14.18 3.13 7.56
N LYS A 590 13.56 4.31 7.34
CA LYS A 590 12.81 5.05 8.35
C LYS A 590 11.27 4.90 8.25
N VAL A 591 10.73 4.49 7.10
CA VAL A 591 9.26 4.47 6.87
C VAL A 591 8.57 3.43 7.77
N PRO A 592 7.49 3.72 8.50
CA PRO A 592 6.80 2.72 9.32
C PRO A 592 6.24 1.57 8.48
N VAL A 593 6.34 0.33 8.99
CA VAL A 593 5.93 -0.91 8.30
C VAL A 593 5.05 -1.73 9.22
N TYR A 594 3.96 -2.26 8.68
CA TYR A 594 2.99 -3.12 9.36
C TYR A 594 2.84 -4.41 8.54
N ILE A 595 2.89 -5.57 9.20
CA ILE A 595 2.86 -6.87 8.51
C ILE A 595 1.65 -7.67 9.02
N LEU A 596 0.79 -8.11 8.11
CA LEU A 596 -0.42 -8.86 8.48
C LEU A 596 -0.17 -10.35 8.46
N THR A 597 -0.52 -11.05 9.54
CA THR A 597 -0.28 -12.49 9.70
C THR A 597 -1.54 -13.28 10.04
N SER A 598 -1.55 -14.56 9.67
CA SER A 598 -2.60 -15.54 9.99
C SER A 598 -1.97 -16.86 10.45
N ASP A 599 -2.80 -17.81 10.90
CA ASP A 599 -2.37 -19.20 11.17
C ASP A 599 -1.78 -19.91 9.92
N TYR A 600 -2.12 -19.46 8.72
CA TYR A 600 -1.60 -19.95 7.44
C TYR A 600 -0.23 -19.37 7.07
N THR A 601 0.15 -18.20 7.60
CA THR A 601 1.47 -17.60 7.32
C THR A 601 2.58 -18.58 7.73
N PHE A 602 3.50 -18.90 6.82
CA PHE A 602 4.47 -19.98 7.05
C PHE A 602 5.84 -19.74 6.40
N SER A 603 6.89 -20.41 6.90
CA SER A 603 8.20 -20.51 6.25
C SER A 603 8.83 -19.14 5.96
N GLY A 604 9.27 -18.84 4.74
CA GLY A 604 9.86 -17.54 4.39
C GLY A 604 8.99 -16.30 4.70
N ALA A 605 7.68 -16.42 4.84
CA ALA A 605 6.83 -15.30 5.27
C ALA A 605 6.93 -15.04 6.78
N GLU A 606 7.17 -16.09 7.56
CA GLU A 606 7.53 -15.98 8.97
C GLU A 606 8.96 -15.44 9.14
N ASP A 607 9.90 -15.84 8.28
CA ASP A 607 11.28 -15.30 8.26
C ASP A 607 11.26 -13.78 8.05
N PHE A 608 10.53 -13.30 7.04
CA PHE A 608 10.31 -11.86 6.82
C PHE A 608 9.70 -11.19 8.06
N SER A 609 8.60 -11.72 8.58
CA SER A 609 7.86 -11.13 9.71
C SER A 609 8.72 -11.08 10.99
N TYR A 610 9.36 -12.19 11.36
CA TYR A 610 10.20 -12.31 12.55
C TYR A 610 11.45 -11.42 12.47
N THR A 611 12.07 -11.33 11.30
CA THR A 611 13.24 -10.47 11.06
C THR A 611 12.86 -9.00 11.21
N MET A 612 11.77 -8.58 10.58
CA MET A 612 11.28 -7.20 10.65
C MET A 612 10.80 -6.83 12.06
N GLN A 613 10.18 -7.75 12.80
CA GLN A 613 9.80 -7.53 14.20
C GLN A 613 11.03 -7.33 15.11
N ASN A 614 11.99 -8.26 15.07
CA ASN A 614 13.03 -8.33 16.11
C ASN A 614 14.19 -7.35 15.90
N HIS A 615 14.36 -6.78 14.71
CA HIS A 615 15.38 -5.75 14.44
C HIS A 615 14.92 -4.35 14.84
N GLY A 616 14.87 -4.11 16.15
CA GLY A 616 14.53 -2.80 16.72
C GLY A 616 13.09 -2.37 16.41
N ASN A 617 12.16 -3.33 16.40
CA ASN A 617 10.74 -3.13 16.05
C ASN A 617 10.56 -2.49 14.66
N ARG A 618 11.35 -2.92 13.67
CA ARG A 618 11.31 -2.35 12.32
C ARG A 618 9.94 -2.50 11.66
N ALA A 619 9.16 -3.53 12.00
CA ALA A 619 7.74 -3.58 11.68
C ALA A 619 6.90 -4.03 12.87
N THR A 620 5.65 -3.55 12.91
CA THR A 620 4.60 -4.06 13.80
C THR A 620 3.86 -5.21 13.14
N ILE A 621 3.79 -6.36 13.80
CA ILE A 621 3.10 -7.56 13.33
C ILE A 621 1.67 -7.58 13.88
N ILE A 622 0.68 -7.69 12.98
CA ILE A 622 -0.75 -7.58 13.31
C ILE A 622 -1.49 -8.81 12.78
N GLY A 623 -2.24 -9.49 13.65
CA GLY A 623 -3.05 -10.65 13.26
C GLY A 623 -2.86 -11.85 14.18
N GLU A 624 -2.73 -13.04 13.59
CA GLU A 624 -2.68 -14.31 14.32
C GLU A 624 -1.26 -14.88 14.41
N VAL A 625 -1.06 -15.81 15.35
CA VAL A 625 0.21 -16.53 15.51
C VAL A 625 0.40 -17.45 14.32
N THR A 626 1.57 -17.37 13.70
CA THR A 626 1.86 -18.04 12.42
C THR A 626 2.11 -19.55 12.59
N GLY A 627 2.20 -20.28 11.48
CA GLY A 627 2.21 -21.73 11.48
C GLY A 627 3.43 -22.39 12.15
N GLY A 628 4.54 -21.69 12.37
CA GLY A 628 5.71 -22.13 13.14
C GLY A 628 6.64 -23.08 12.41
N GLY A 629 7.13 -22.70 11.23
CA GLY A 629 8.16 -23.43 10.50
C GLY A 629 9.33 -22.53 10.12
N ALA A 630 10.49 -22.73 10.74
CA ALA A 630 11.68 -21.88 10.58
C ALA A 630 12.86 -22.56 9.87
N HIS A 631 12.75 -23.85 9.54
CA HIS A 631 13.85 -24.62 8.96
C HIS A 631 13.75 -24.76 7.43
N PRO A 632 14.69 -24.18 6.65
CA PRO A 632 14.72 -24.36 5.21
C PRO A 632 14.79 -25.83 4.79
N THR A 633 13.92 -26.22 3.85
CA THR A 633 13.80 -27.61 3.38
C THR A 633 14.41 -27.82 2.00
N ARG A 634 14.99 -29.00 1.78
CA ARG A 634 15.32 -29.52 0.45
C ARG A 634 14.34 -30.64 0.10
N GLN A 635 13.80 -30.60 -1.12
CA GLN A 635 13.00 -31.69 -1.68
C GLN A 635 13.96 -32.72 -2.29
N ILE A 636 13.98 -33.94 -1.74
CA ILE A 636 14.86 -35.03 -2.18
C ILE A 636 14.00 -36.17 -2.75
N PRO A 637 14.29 -36.67 -3.97
CA PRO A 637 13.63 -37.87 -4.52
C PRO A 637 13.83 -39.11 -3.65
N LEU A 638 12.77 -39.92 -3.57
CA LEU A 638 12.76 -41.27 -3.01
C LEU A 638 12.46 -42.27 -4.14
N LEU A 639 12.38 -43.55 -3.78
CA LEU A 639 11.96 -44.62 -4.69
C LEU A 639 10.49 -44.45 -5.13
N ASP A 640 10.12 -45.09 -6.23
CA ASP A 640 8.76 -45.16 -6.78
C ASP A 640 8.07 -43.78 -7.00
N GLY A 641 8.87 -42.71 -7.20
CA GLY A 641 8.39 -41.35 -7.47
C GLY A 641 8.01 -40.53 -6.23
N PHE A 642 8.11 -41.11 -5.03
CA PHE A 642 7.97 -40.39 -3.76
C PHE A 642 9.05 -39.31 -3.61
N ARG A 643 8.83 -38.36 -2.71
CA ARG A 643 9.82 -37.35 -2.29
C ARG A 643 9.75 -37.14 -0.78
N ILE A 644 10.82 -36.59 -0.21
CA ILE A 644 10.84 -36.10 1.17
C ILE A 644 11.32 -34.64 1.19
N ALA A 645 10.60 -33.81 1.94
CA ALA A 645 11.05 -32.50 2.38
C ALA A 645 11.90 -32.71 3.63
N VAL A 646 13.22 -32.51 3.53
CA VAL A 646 14.15 -32.60 4.67
C VAL A 646 14.61 -31.20 5.08
N PRO A 647 14.32 -30.76 6.31
CA PRO A 647 14.90 -29.55 6.88
C PRO A 647 16.41 -29.73 7.08
N TYR A 648 17.22 -28.98 6.32
CA TYR A 648 18.68 -29.17 6.24
C TYR A 648 19.48 -28.01 6.84
N ALA A 649 18.78 -26.93 7.18
CA ALA A 649 19.34 -25.71 7.74
C ALA A 649 18.40 -25.16 8.82
N ARG A 650 18.90 -24.21 9.61
CA ARG A 650 18.09 -23.37 10.50
C ARG A 650 18.49 -21.91 10.33
N THR A 651 17.51 -21.04 10.13
CA THR A 651 17.71 -19.59 10.29
C THR A 651 17.82 -19.28 11.78
N ILE A 652 18.71 -18.36 12.17
CA ILE A 652 18.92 -17.91 13.54
C ILE A 652 18.97 -16.38 13.52
N ASN A 653 18.14 -15.74 14.33
CA ASN A 653 18.13 -14.28 14.40
C ASN A 653 19.23 -13.74 15.33
N PRO A 654 20.02 -12.73 14.91
CA PRO A 654 21.18 -12.25 15.66
C PRO A 654 20.82 -11.56 16.98
N ILE A 655 19.57 -11.12 17.17
CA ILE A 655 19.12 -10.44 18.39
C ILE A 655 18.55 -11.46 19.38
N THR A 656 17.54 -12.21 18.97
CA THR A 656 16.87 -13.20 19.86
C THR A 656 17.67 -14.48 20.07
N LYS A 657 18.72 -14.72 19.27
CA LYS A 657 19.56 -15.94 19.27
C LYS A 657 18.77 -17.24 19.02
N THR A 658 17.55 -17.13 18.50
CA THR A 658 16.62 -18.23 18.23
C THR A 658 15.87 -17.97 16.92
N ASN A 659 14.82 -18.75 16.65
CA ASN A 659 13.87 -18.57 15.56
C ASN A 659 12.43 -18.92 16.02
N TRP A 660 11.49 -18.93 15.08
CA TRP A 660 10.06 -19.15 15.31
C TRP A 660 9.61 -20.62 15.17
N GLU A 661 10.52 -21.60 15.12
CA GLU A 661 10.17 -23.02 14.92
C GLU A 661 9.19 -23.52 16.00
N GLY A 662 8.11 -24.18 15.56
CA GLY A 662 7.12 -24.81 16.43
C GLY A 662 6.18 -23.84 17.16
N VAL A 663 6.61 -22.60 17.42
CA VAL A 663 5.85 -21.55 18.12
C VAL A 663 5.11 -20.62 17.15
N GLY A 664 5.73 -20.27 16.02
CA GLY A 664 5.29 -19.19 15.14
C GLY A 664 5.81 -17.82 15.59
N VAL A 665 5.71 -16.85 14.69
CA VAL A 665 5.84 -15.43 14.99
C VAL A 665 4.62 -15.02 15.80
N ILE A 666 4.86 -14.38 16.95
CA ILE A 666 3.82 -13.88 17.84
C ILE A 666 3.55 -12.43 17.44
N PRO A 667 2.34 -12.07 17.00
CA PRO A 667 2.02 -10.69 16.63
C PRO A 667 2.10 -9.75 17.82
N ASP A 668 2.59 -8.53 17.58
CA ASP A 668 2.57 -7.45 18.57
C ASP A 668 1.12 -7.05 18.89
N VAL A 669 0.28 -7.00 17.85
CA VAL A 669 -1.18 -6.80 17.97
C VAL A 669 -1.89 -8.09 17.58
N LYS A 670 -2.21 -8.93 18.56
CA LYS A 670 -3.01 -10.14 18.34
C LYS A 670 -4.45 -9.76 18.02
N ILE A 671 -4.90 -10.13 16.82
CA ILE A 671 -6.29 -9.99 16.39
C ILE A 671 -6.62 -11.11 15.38
N SER A 672 -7.90 -11.42 15.16
CA SER A 672 -8.28 -12.38 14.13
C SER A 672 -7.88 -11.87 12.73
N ALA A 673 -7.46 -12.77 11.84
CA ALA A 673 -6.84 -12.40 10.58
C ALA A 673 -7.77 -11.59 9.65
N ASP A 674 -9.09 -11.76 9.77
CA ASP A 674 -10.09 -10.97 9.05
C ASP A 674 -10.05 -9.47 9.40
N LYS A 675 -9.78 -9.13 10.67
CA LYS A 675 -9.77 -7.74 11.18
C LYS A 675 -8.40 -7.07 11.09
N ALA A 676 -7.33 -7.83 10.90
CA ALA A 676 -5.95 -7.33 10.92
C ALA A 676 -5.70 -6.17 9.94
N LEU A 677 -6.33 -6.17 8.76
CA LEU A 677 -6.16 -5.10 7.77
C LEU A 677 -6.73 -3.76 8.25
N GLU A 678 -7.91 -3.74 8.86
CA GLU A 678 -8.52 -2.48 9.31
C GLU A 678 -7.72 -1.89 10.48
N LYS A 679 -7.27 -2.72 11.44
CA LYS A 679 -6.37 -2.26 12.51
C LYS A 679 -5.03 -1.76 11.97
N ALA A 680 -4.50 -2.38 10.92
CA ALA A 680 -3.28 -1.91 10.29
C ALA A 680 -3.45 -0.59 9.54
N LYS A 681 -4.60 -0.32 8.90
CA LYS A 681 -4.88 1.01 8.29
C LYS A 681 -4.92 2.13 9.32
N GLU A 682 -5.58 1.87 10.45
CA GLU A 682 -5.65 2.80 11.59
C GLU A 682 -4.23 3.12 12.09
N MET A 683 -3.45 2.10 12.44
CA MET A 683 -2.09 2.27 12.93
C MET A 683 -1.14 2.87 11.88
N ALA A 684 -1.28 2.49 10.61
CA ALA A 684 -0.47 3.03 9.52
C ALA A 684 -0.82 4.47 9.15
N THR A 685 -2.05 4.92 9.40
CA THR A 685 -2.42 6.35 9.27
C THR A 685 -1.67 7.17 10.32
N ILE A 686 -1.71 6.74 11.59
CA ILE A 686 -0.97 7.39 12.68
C ILE A 686 0.54 7.33 12.42
N GLY A 687 1.04 6.19 11.93
CA GLY A 687 2.44 6.01 11.55
C GLY A 687 2.87 6.95 10.42
N ALA A 688 2.09 7.06 9.36
CA ALA A 688 2.33 7.96 8.22
C ALA A 688 2.38 9.42 8.66
N LEU A 689 1.42 9.86 9.49
CA LEU A 689 1.39 11.22 10.05
C LEU A 689 2.62 11.50 10.93
N LYS A 690 2.95 10.60 11.88
CA LYS A 690 4.15 10.74 12.72
C LYS A 690 5.44 10.74 11.88
N TYR A 691 5.52 9.91 10.84
CA TYR A 691 6.65 9.90 9.91
C TYR A 691 6.77 11.23 9.16
N LYS A 692 5.69 11.70 8.53
CA LYS A 692 5.62 12.98 7.82
C LYS A 692 6.03 14.15 8.71
N ASN A 693 5.41 14.28 9.89
CA ASN A 693 5.64 15.40 10.80
C ASN A 693 7.08 15.38 11.39
N SER A 694 7.68 14.20 11.57
CA SER A 694 9.09 14.08 12.02
C SER A 694 10.13 14.72 11.09
N ILE A 695 9.78 15.01 9.83
CA ILE A 695 10.60 15.78 8.89
C ILE A 695 10.04 17.20 8.67
N LEU A 696 8.72 17.34 8.50
CA LEU A 696 8.13 18.63 8.13
C LEU A 696 8.07 19.62 9.30
N THR A 697 7.72 19.21 10.52
CA THR A 697 7.58 20.14 11.66
C THR A 697 8.91 20.82 12.02
N PRO A 698 10.08 20.15 12.04
CA PRO A 698 11.37 20.83 12.21
C PRO A 698 11.71 21.79 11.07
N LEU A 699 11.35 21.45 9.83
CA LEU A 699 11.57 22.30 8.67
C LEU A 699 10.69 23.57 8.74
N GLU A 700 9.40 23.40 9.00
CA GLU A 700 8.44 24.48 9.19
C GLU A 700 8.85 25.41 10.33
N THR A 701 9.25 24.86 11.48
CA THR A 701 9.77 25.63 12.62
C THR A 701 10.97 26.48 12.21
N ALA A 702 11.95 25.88 11.53
CA ALA A 702 13.15 26.59 11.08
C ALA A 702 12.83 27.69 10.03
N LEU A 703 11.87 27.44 9.14
CA LEU A 703 11.41 28.42 8.15
C LEU A 703 10.63 29.58 8.80
N ASN A 704 9.75 29.28 9.75
CA ASN A 704 8.99 30.28 10.51
C ASN A 704 9.92 31.18 11.35
N GLU A 705 10.96 30.61 11.97
CA GLU A 705 11.99 31.40 12.65
C GLU A 705 12.70 32.38 11.70
N LEU A 706 13.01 31.98 10.46
CA LEU A 706 13.66 32.88 9.48
C LEU A 706 12.80 34.08 9.09
N GLU A 707 11.48 34.04 9.28
CA GLU A 707 10.63 35.20 8.99
C GLU A 707 10.88 36.36 9.96
N SER A 708 11.39 36.04 11.16
CA SER A 708 11.62 37.00 12.25
C SER A 708 13.05 37.55 12.32
N LYS A 709 14.02 36.94 11.63
CA LYS A 709 15.46 37.25 11.78
C LYS A 709 16.23 37.20 10.45
N ILE A 710 17.37 37.87 10.40
CA ILE A 710 18.35 37.65 9.31
C ILE A 710 19.00 36.27 9.56
N PRO A 711 19.05 35.35 8.57
CA PRO A 711 19.64 34.03 8.76
C PRO A 711 21.12 34.13 9.18
N SER A 712 21.49 33.44 10.25
CA SER A 712 22.89 33.12 10.53
C SER A 712 23.37 31.97 9.63
N LYS A 713 24.69 31.72 9.63
CA LYS A 713 25.26 30.54 8.95
C LYS A 713 24.76 29.20 9.52
N GLU A 714 24.36 29.20 10.79
CA GLU A 714 23.85 28.01 11.47
C GLU A 714 22.39 27.75 11.05
N ASP A 715 21.56 28.79 11.01
CA ASP A 715 20.19 28.71 10.48
C ASP A 715 20.20 28.22 9.02
N GLU A 716 21.08 28.79 8.18
CA GLU A 716 21.28 28.37 6.79
C GLU A 716 21.67 26.88 6.72
N SER A 717 22.67 26.45 7.49
CA SER A 717 23.12 25.06 7.49
C SER A 717 22.03 24.08 7.97
N ASN A 718 21.18 24.49 8.91
CA ASN A 718 20.07 23.66 9.41
C ASN A 718 18.99 23.48 8.34
N ILE A 719 18.58 24.57 7.67
CA ILE A 719 17.51 24.52 6.66
C ILE A 719 17.95 23.83 5.39
N LEU A 720 19.21 24.04 4.95
CA LEU A 720 19.79 23.27 3.83
C LEU A 720 19.72 21.76 4.13
N LYS A 721 20.10 21.34 5.34
CA LYS A 721 20.04 19.94 5.78
C LYS A 721 18.61 19.41 5.82
N LEU A 722 17.66 20.16 6.39
CA LEU A 722 16.25 19.72 6.51
C LEU A 722 15.57 19.59 5.15
N LEU A 723 15.80 20.54 4.23
CA LEU A 723 15.32 20.46 2.84
C LEU A 723 15.99 19.30 2.08
N GLU A 724 17.29 19.09 2.26
CA GLU A 724 17.99 17.95 1.65
C GLU A 724 17.45 16.62 2.19
N GLU A 725 17.24 16.47 3.50
CA GLU A 725 16.63 15.26 4.09
C GLU A 725 15.23 15.01 3.52
N ALA A 726 14.39 16.03 3.37
CA ALA A 726 13.06 15.93 2.78
C ALA A 726 13.08 15.49 1.30
N VAL A 727 14.03 15.98 0.50
CA VAL A 727 14.25 15.50 -0.89
C VAL A 727 14.80 14.07 -0.88
N GLN A 728 15.77 13.77 -0.01
CA GLN A 728 16.37 12.44 0.13
C GLN A 728 15.35 11.38 0.55
N ILE A 729 14.15 11.73 1.01
CA ILE A 729 13.03 10.81 1.25
C ILE A 729 11.82 10.99 0.30
N ASN A 730 11.94 11.83 -0.74
CA ASN A 730 10.90 12.14 -1.74
C ASN A 730 9.66 12.88 -1.20
N MET A 731 9.76 13.55 -0.05
CA MET A 731 8.66 14.39 0.47
C MET A 731 8.60 15.76 -0.20
N LEU A 732 9.72 16.27 -0.72
CA LEU A 732 9.78 17.47 -1.55
C LEU A 732 10.45 17.17 -2.89
N SER A 733 9.89 17.73 -3.96
CA SER A 733 10.49 17.75 -5.29
C SER A 733 11.19 19.08 -5.59
N GLU A 734 11.95 19.12 -6.69
CA GLU A 734 12.56 20.35 -7.23
C GLU A 734 11.54 21.49 -7.35
N ASN A 735 10.34 21.18 -7.82
CA ASN A 735 9.28 22.14 -8.05
C ASN A 735 8.69 22.68 -6.73
N ASP A 736 8.59 21.84 -5.70
CA ASP A 736 8.01 22.25 -4.41
C ASP A 736 8.94 23.21 -3.67
N ILE A 737 10.26 22.93 -3.68
CA ILE A 737 11.28 23.84 -3.16
C ILE A 737 11.31 25.14 -3.98
N ASN A 738 11.12 25.06 -5.31
CA ASN A 738 11.07 26.25 -6.15
C ASN A 738 9.86 27.14 -5.81
N ILE A 739 8.66 26.55 -5.73
CA ILE A 739 7.43 27.25 -5.33
C ILE A 739 7.58 27.88 -3.95
N LEU A 740 8.11 27.13 -2.98
CA LEU A 740 8.38 27.63 -1.63
C LEU A 740 9.31 28.86 -1.69
N GLY A 741 10.42 28.77 -2.41
CA GLY A 741 11.35 29.90 -2.62
C GLY A 741 10.67 31.13 -3.22
N TYR A 742 9.87 30.97 -4.27
CA TYR A 742 9.12 32.08 -4.89
C TYR A 742 8.04 32.67 -3.98
N ASN A 743 7.40 31.88 -3.11
CA ASN A 743 6.45 32.40 -2.12
C ASN A 743 7.14 33.31 -1.09
N TYR A 744 8.36 32.97 -0.67
CA TYR A 744 9.19 33.83 0.17
C TYR A 744 9.69 35.08 -0.60
N LEU A 745 10.02 34.98 -1.90
CA LEU A 745 10.34 36.17 -2.72
C LEU A 745 9.14 37.12 -2.84
N ARG A 746 7.94 36.61 -3.13
CA ARG A 746 6.70 37.40 -3.26
C ARG A 746 6.31 38.13 -1.98
N THR A 747 6.65 37.57 -0.82
CA THR A 747 6.44 38.20 0.50
C THR A 747 7.63 39.07 0.95
N ASN A 748 8.57 39.36 0.05
CA ASN A 748 9.78 40.18 0.28
C ASN A 748 10.75 39.60 1.34
N LYS A 749 10.65 38.29 1.64
CA LYS A 749 11.52 37.55 2.57
C LYS A 749 12.78 37.05 1.87
N ILE A 750 13.50 37.97 1.21
CA ILE A 750 14.59 37.67 0.25
C ILE A 750 15.66 36.74 0.84
N ASN A 751 16.14 37.00 2.06
CA ASN A 751 17.21 36.19 2.67
C ASN A 751 16.80 34.72 2.87
N ALA A 752 15.56 34.46 3.29
CA ALA A 752 15.04 33.10 3.47
C ALA A 752 14.84 32.42 2.10
N ALA A 753 14.27 33.14 1.12
CA ALA A 753 14.14 32.65 -0.25
C ALA A 753 15.50 32.25 -0.87
N THR A 754 16.56 33.04 -0.65
CA THR A 754 17.92 32.71 -1.10
C THR A 754 18.37 31.35 -0.52
N VAL A 755 18.16 31.10 0.77
CA VAL A 755 18.54 29.81 1.42
C VAL A 755 17.72 28.64 0.86
N ILE A 756 16.40 28.83 0.68
CA ILE A 756 15.50 27.80 0.13
C ILE A 756 15.90 27.46 -1.30
N LEU A 757 16.09 28.46 -2.17
CA LEU A 757 16.45 28.25 -3.57
C LEU A 757 17.89 27.71 -3.71
N LYS A 758 18.79 28.07 -2.80
CA LYS A 758 20.12 27.45 -2.70
C LYS A 758 20.03 25.95 -2.46
N SER A 759 19.17 25.48 -1.55
CA SER A 759 18.99 24.04 -1.28
C SER A 759 18.57 23.28 -2.55
N ASN A 760 17.75 23.91 -3.39
CA ASN A 760 17.30 23.36 -4.66
C ASN A 760 18.49 23.12 -5.61
N THR A 761 19.47 24.03 -5.65
CA THR A 761 20.71 23.85 -6.46
C THR A 761 21.62 22.72 -5.95
N LEU A 762 21.59 22.42 -4.65
CA LEU A 762 22.35 21.32 -4.05
C LEU A 762 21.67 19.96 -4.30
N SER A 763 20.35 19.94 -4.17
CA SER A 763 19.53 18.73 -4.31
C SER A 763 19.33 18.31 -5.78
N PHE A 764 19.25 19.27 -6.71
CA PHE A 764 18.98 19.04 -8.13
C PHE A 764 20.06 19.67 -9.03
N PRO A 765 21.34 19.31 -8.88
CA PRO A 765 22.47 20.05 -9.45
C PRO A 765 22.57 20.03 -10.98
N ASN A 766 21.73 19.26 -11.66
CA ASN A 766 21.65 19.16 -13.13
C ASN A 766 20.44 19.90 -13.73
N SER A 767 19.53 20.45 -12.92
CA SER A 767 18.42 21.26 -13.44
C SER A 767 18.91 22.65 -13.82
N SER A 768 18.49 23.16 -14.99
CA SER A 768 18.75 24.54 -15.39
C SER A 768 17.94 25.54 -14.56
N ASN A 769 16.70 25.15 -14.22
CA ASN A 769 15.70 25.99 -13.53
C ASN A 769 16.15 26.41 -12.13
N VAL A 770 16.72 25.50 -11.34
CA VAL A 770 17.15 25.82 -9.96
C VAL A 770 18.24 26.88 -9.89
N TYR A 771 19.16 26.93 -10.86
CA TYR A 771 20.19 27.97 -10.90
C TYR A 771 19.67 29.30 -11.46
N ASP A 772 18.63 29.29 -12.30
CA ASP A 772 17.97 30.51 -12.76
C ASP A 772 17.27 31.20 -11.58
N SER A 773 16.44 30.44 -10.86
CA SER A 773 15.68 30.92 -9.69
C SER A 773 16.57 31.32 -8.51
N TYR A 774 17.64 30.56 -8.22
CA TYR A 774 18.63 30.97 -7.23
C TYR A 774 19.42 32.22 -7.67
N GLY A 775 19.72 32.35 -8.97
CA GLY A 775 20.29 33.57 -9.55
C GLY A 775 19.41 34.79 -9.35
N GLU A 776 18.08 34.64 -9.47
CA GLU A 776 17.11 35.71 -9.24
C GLU A 776 17.10 36.19 -7.78
N ALA A 777 17.04 35.25 -6.83
CA ALA A 777 17.10 35.57 -5.41
C ALA A 777 18.40 36.29 -5.03
N LEU A 778 19.54 35.85 -5.58
CA LEU A 778 20.84 36.51 -5.39
C LEU A 778 20.85 37.95 -5.96
N LEU A 779 20.17 38.23 -7.08
CA LEU A 779 20.04 39.61 -7.58
C LEU A 779 19.20 40.49 -6.67
N LEU A 780 18.07 39.98 -6.19
CA LEU A 780 17.20 40.70 -5.26
C LEU A 780 17.92 40.99 -3.93
N GLN A 781 18.84 40.12 -3.52
CA GLN A 781 19.74 40.33 -2.37
C GLN A 781 20.94 41.26 -2.68
N GLY A 782 21.10 41.72 -3.93
CA GLY A 782 22.20 42.58 -4.37
C GLY A 782 23.52 41.86 -4.69
N ASN A 783 23.57 40.52 -4.62
CA ASN A 783 24.75 39.71 -4.83
C ASN A 783 24.99 39.41 -6.33
N LYS A 784 25.29 40.48 -7.08
CA LYS A 784 25.37 40.48 -8.55
C LYS A 784 26.37 39.48 -9.13
N GLU A 785 27.53 39.30 -8.49
CA GLU A 785 28.58 38.41 -9.01
C GLU A 785 28.15 36.93 -8.97
N GLN A 786 27.64 36.48 -7.82
CA GLN A 786 27.15 35.10 -7.66
C GLN A 786 25.90 34.85 -8.50
N ALA A 787 25.04 35.86 -8.69
CA ALA A 787 23.91 35.74 -9.60
C ALA A 787 24.35 35.47 -11.05
N ILE A 788 25.33 36.23 -11.57
CA ILE A 788 25.87 36.03 -12.93
C ILE A 788 26.46 34.62 -13.08
N GLU A 789 27.15 34.10 -12.06
CA GLU A 789 27.67 32.73 -12.07
C GLU A 789 26.54 31.69 -12.17
N ASN A 790 25.47 31.85 -11.39
CA ASN A 790 24.34 30.93 -11.40
C ASN A 790 23.55 30.98 -12.72
N TYR A 791 23.27 32.17 -13.27
CA TYR A 791 22.67 32.26 -14.61
C TYR A 791 23.58 31.66 -15.69
N LYS A 792 24.91 31.84 -15.62
CA LYS A 792 25.86 31.19 -16.55
C LYS A 792 25.81 29.66 -16.43
N LYS A 793 25.63 29.13 -15.23
CA LYS A 793 25.48 27.70 -14.97
C LYS A 793 24.14 27.16 -15.48
N SER A 794 23.05 27.92 -15.30
CA SER A 794 21.74 27.65 -15.88
C SER A 794 21.79 27.56 -17.41
N VAL A 795 22.31 28.59 -18.08
CA VAL A 795 22.45 28.64 -19.55
C VAL A 795 23.40 27.56 -20.08
N LYS A 796 24.37 27.10 -19.28
CA LYS A 796 25.22 25.95 -19.63
C LYS A 796 24.49 24.60 -19.58
N LEU A 797 23.47 24.48 -18.71
CA LEU A 797 22.64 23.27 -18.58
C LEU A 797 21.48 23.27 -19.59
N ASP A 798 20.87 24.42 -19.88
CA ASP A 798 19.98 24.63 -21.02
C ASP A 798 20.36 25.88 -21.81
N SER A 799 20.92 25.66 -23.00
CA SER A 799 21.30 26.73 -23.93
C SER A 799 20.13 27.55 -24.47
N ASN A 800 18.89 27.10 -24.26
CA ASN A 800 17.67 27.82 -24.65
C ASN A 800 17.05 28.62 -23.49
N ASN A 801 17.69 28.68 -22.31
CA ASN A 801 17.22 29.57 -21.24
C ASN A 801 17.45 31.04 -21.62
N TYR A 802 16.46 31.61 -22.31
CA TYR A 802 16.45 33.01 -22.74
C TYR A 802 16.47 33.99 -21.56
N ASN A 803 15.88 33.64 -20.40
CA ASN A 803 15.91 34.48 -19.20
C ASN A 803 17.35 34.67 -18.74
N GLY A 804 18.05 33.57 -18.44
CA GLY A 804 19.45 33.61 -18.03
C GLY A 804 20.35 34.33 -19.04
N ILE A 805 20.17 34.12 -20.35
CA ILE A 805 20.93 34.83 -21.39
C ILE A 805 20.70 36.35 -21.32
N MET A 806 19.43 36.77 -21.19
CA MET A 806 19.06 38.19 -21.13
C MET A 806 19.54 38.85 -19.83
N VAL A 807 19.46 38.15 -18.70
CA VAL A 807 19.92 38.64 -17.40
C VAL A 807 21.44 38.76 -17.36
N ILE A 808 22.19 37.75 -17.81
CA ILE A 808 23.66 37.85 -17.95
C ILE A 808 24.02 39.07 -18.79
N LYS A 809 23.42 39.20 -19.98
CA LYS A 809 23.68 40.32 -20.89
C LYS A 809 23.38 41.66 -20.22
N ARG A 810 22.23 41.83 -19.56
CA ARG A 810 21.87 43.05 -18.80
C ARG A 810 22.92 43.39 -17.74
N LEU A 811 23.35 42.40 -16.96
CA LEU A 811 24.27 42.61 -15.84
C LEU A 811 25.70 42.89 -16.31
N GLU A 812 26.14 42.26 -17.40
CA GLU A 812 27.46 42.50 -18.01
C GLU A 812 27.51 43.81 -18.81
N THR A 813 26.43 44.23 -19.48
CA THR A 813 26.39 45.53 -20.19
C THR A 813 26.11 46.72 -19.26
N SER A 814 25.53 46.52 -18.07
CA SER A 814 25.17 47.61 -17.15
C SER A 814 26.34 48.46 -16.63
N SER A 815 27.59 48.11 -16.92
CA SER A 815 28.76 48.97 -16.66
C SER A 815 28.97 50.08 -17.70
N GLU A 816 28.36 50.00 -18.89
CA GLU A 816 28.57 50.98 -19.97
C GLU A 816 27.26 51.43 -20.66
N MET A 817 27.17 52.73 -20.97
CA MET A 817 26.07 53.40 -21.70
C MET A 817 24.75 53.68 -20.94
N LYS A 818 24.80 54.61 -19.98
CA LYS A 818 23.61 55.42 -19.62
C LYS A 818 23.28 56.41 -20.74
N VAL A 819 22.04 56.37 -21.26
CA VAL A 819 21.47 57.43 -22.12
C VAL A 819 21.26 58.68 -21.26
N SER A 820 21.46 59.88 -21.81
CA SER A 820 21.32 61.10 -21.01
C SER A 820 19.85 61.40 -20.71
N VAL A 821 19.56 61.98 -19.54
CA VAL A 821 18.20 62.41 -19.14
C VAL A 821 17.57 63.31 -20.22
N LYS A 822 18.38 64.14 -20.87
CA LYS A 822 17.95 65.02 -21.97
C LYS A 822 17.43 64.26 -23.19
N GLU A 823 17.94 63.06 -23.47
CA GLU A 823 17.48 62.20 -24.57
C GLU A 823 16.25 61.39 -24.16
N LEU A 824 16.17 60.91 -22.92
CA LEU A 824 14.98 60.23 -22.39
C LEU A 824 13.75 61.15 -22.43
N LYS A 825 13.90 62.44 -22.10
CA LYS A 825 12.82 63.43 -22.19
C LYS A 825 12.28 63.68 -23.60
N LEU A 826 12.99 63.29 -24.66
CA LEU A 826 12.46 63.37 -26.03
C LEU A 826 11.39 62.28 -26.28
N LEU A 827 11.46 61.18 -25.55
CA LEU A 827 10.57 60.03 -25.66
C LEU A 827 9.30 60.17 -24.81
N GLU A 828 9.25 61.11 -23.86
CA GLU A 828 8.06 61.35 -23.02
C GLU A 828 6.82 61.73 -23.84
N GLY A 829 5.67 61.13 -23.53
CA GLY A 829 4.38 61.45 -24.15
C GLY A 829 3.58 60.22 -24.56
N GLU A 830 2.38 60.45 -25.10
CA GLU A 830 1.49 59.42 -25.63
C GLU A 830 1.82 59.10 -27.11
N TYR A 831 1.84 57.82 -27.45
CA TYR A 831 2.11 57.30 -28.80
C TYR A 831 0.96 56.36 -29.22
N ILE A 832 0.45 56.56 -30.43
CA ILE A 832 -0.67 55.81 -31.02
C ILE A 832 -0.17 54.96 -32.18
N VAL A 833 -0.61 53.70 -32.26
CA VAL A 833 -0.20 52.77 -33.32
C VAL A 833 -0.74 53.19 -34.69
N THR A 834 0.06 53.01 -35.74
CA THR A 834 -0.27 53.47 -37.11
C THR A 834 -0.50 52.32 -38.11
N ASN A 835 -0.12 51.10 -37.77
CA ASN A 835 -0.15 49.94 -38.69
C ASN A 835 -0.74 48.66 -38.09
N HIS A 836 -1.47 48.74 -36.97
CA HIS A 836 -2.05 47.57 -36.32
C HIS A 836 -3.34 47.11 -37.05
N PRO A 837 -3.50 45.80 -37.35
CA PRO A 837 -4.58 45.32 -38.22
C PRO A 837 -5.99 45.39 -37.61
N SER A 838 -6.13 45.20 -36.29
CA SER A 838 -7.43 45.18 -35.59
C SER A 838 -7.59 46.38 -34.63
N ASN A 839 -6.74 46.49 -33.61
CA ASN A 839 -6.74 47.60 -32.65
C ASN A 839 -6.05 48.88 -33.20
N LYS A 840 -6.82 49.78 -33.83
CA LYS A 840 -6.30 51.08 -34.30
C LYS A 840 -6.09 52.13 -33.19
N ASN A 841 -6.48 51.83 -31.95
CA ASN A 841 -6.46 52.77 -30.83
C ASN A 841 -5.43 52.37 -29.76
N TRP A 842 -4.49 51.48 -30.05
CA TRP A 842 -3.44 51.08 -29.12
C TRP A 842 -2.57 52.30 -28.76
N LYS A 843 -2.59 52.66 -27.47
CA LYS A 843 -1.83 53.75 -26.87
C LYS A 843 -0.72 53.22 -25.96
N ILE A 844 0.45 53.83 -26.06
CA ILE A 844 1.57 53.62 -25.14
C ILE A 844 2.02 55.00 -24.63
N VAL A 845 2.27 55.14 -23.34
CA VAL A 845 2.69 56.41 -22.71
C VAL A 845 4.05 56.24 -22.04
N PHE A 846 5.03 57.08 -22.38
CA PHE A 846 6.33 57.10 -21.71
C PHE A 846 6.48 58.32 -20.81
N ASN A 847 7.13 58.15 -19.65
CA ASN A 847 7.46 59.20 -18.70
C ASN A 847 8.91 59.02 -18.23
N GLU A 848 9.68 60.10 -18.09
CA GLU A 848 11.03 60.05 -17.53
C GLU A 848 10.95 60.24 -16.01
N VAL A 849 11.49 59.29 -15.26
CA VAL A 849 11.53 59.35 -13.80
C VAL A 849 12.94 58.99 -13.30
N LYS A 850 13.63 59.98 -12.72
CA LYS A 850 14.96 59.83 -12.09
C LYS A 850 16.05 59.27 -13.02
N GLY A 851 15.95 59.51 -14.32
CA GLY A 851 16.88 59.02 -15.34
C GLY A 851 16.54 57.65 -15.92
N GLU A 852 15.32 57.16 -15.68
CA GLU A 852 14.77 55.94 -16.27
C GLU A 852 13.51 56.27 -17.08
N LEU A 853 13.21 55.49 -18.12
CA LEU A 853 12.03 55.70 -18.97
C LEU A 853 10.95 54.68 -18.59
N ILE A 854 9.91 55.13 -17.89
CA ILE A 854 8.78 54.30 -17.49
C ILE A 854 7.75 54.29 -18.62
N CYS A 855 7.44 53.10 -19.11
CA CYS A 855 6.38 52.84 -20.07
C CYS A 855 5.07 52.50 -19.35
N ASN A 856 3.94 52.87 -19.96
CA ASN A 856 2.59 52.42 -19.62
C ASN A 856 1.86 52.03 -20.91
N ASP A 857 1.67 50.72 -21.13
CA ASP A 857 0.89 50.16 -22.21
C ASP A 857 -0.48 49.71 -21.68
N ASN A 858 -1.52 50.51 -21.94
CA ASN A 858 -2.92 50.24 -21.53
C ASN A 858 -3.11 49.79 -20.06
N GLY A 859 -2.27 50.25 -19.13
CA GLY A 859 -2.30 49.89 -17.71
C GLY A 859 -1.11 49.04 -17.24
N TYR A 860 -0.43 48.35 -18.16
CA TYR A 860 0.79 47.60 -17.86
C TYR A 860 1.99 48.54 -17.80
N LYS A 861 2.62 48.66 -16.63
CA LYS A 861 3.71 49.60 -16.36
C LYS A 861 5.04 48.89 -16.14
N TYR A 862 6.08 49.32 -16.86
CA TYR A 862 7.41 48.71 -16.83
C TYR A 862 8.51 49.75 -17.11
N THR A 863 9.71 49.52 -16.59
CA THR A 863 10.88 50.40 -16.85
C THR A 863 11.67 49.88 -18.04
N LEU A 864 11.86 50.73 -19.06
CA LEU A 864 12.65 50.39 -20.25
C LEU A 864 14.15 50.44 -19.98
N ALA A 865 14.83 49.32 -20.25
CA ALA A 865 16.29 49.27 -20.23
C ALA A 865 16.86 49.74 -21.57
N SER A 866 17.77 50.72 -21.55
CA SER A 866 18.56 51.09 -22.73
C SER A 866 19.49 49.94 -23.14
N ILE A 867 19.53 49.65 -24.44
CA ILE A 867 20.48 48.70 -25.05
C ILE A 867 21.38 49.38 -26.11
N GLY A 868 21.47 50.71 -26.07
CA GLY A 868 22.29 51.53 -26.98
C GLY A 868 21.62 51.86 -28.32
N ASN A 869 22.23 52.75 -29.10
CA ASN A 869 21.79 53.15 -30.45
C ASN A 869 20.31 53.60 -30.55
N ASN A 870 19.79 54.27 -29.52
CA ASN A 870 18.38 54.67 -29.37
C ASN A 870 17.39 53.49 -29.37
N LYS A 871 17.84 52.30 -28.95
CA LYS A 871 16.99 51.14 -28.69
C LYS A 871 16.87 50.89 -27.20
N PHE A 872 15.68 50.47 -26.83
CA PHE A 872 15.29 50.09 -25.49
C PHE A 872 14.66 48.71 -25.53
N VAL A 873 14.62 48.01 -24.40
CA VAL A 873 13.90 46.75 -24.25
C VAL A 873 13.05 46.78 -22.98
N ASN A 874 11.84 46.24 -23.07
CA ASN A 874 11.06 45.85 -21.91
C ASN A 874 11.77 44.64 -21.27
N PRO A 875 12.24 44.72 -20.02
CA PRO A 875 12.87 43.59 -19.36
C PRO A 875 11.91 42.42 -19.11
N ASP A 876 10.60 42.66 -19.10
CA ASP A 876 9.60 41.69 -18.63
C ASP A 876 9.17 40.70 -19.72
N ASP A 877 9.09 41.13 -20.99
CA ASP A 877 8.65 40.32 -22.14
C ASP A 877 9.63 40.35 -23.34
N GLY A 878 10.73 41.11 -23.24
CA GLY A 878 11.71 41.26 -24.32
C GLY A 878 11.28 42.16 -25.48
N ALA A 879 10.15 42.87 -25.39
CA ALA A 879 9.69 43.82 -26.41
C ALA A 879 10.76 44.90 -26.64
N SER A 880 11.25 45.03 -27.87
CA SER A 880 12.23 46.08 -28.18
C SER A 880 11.55 47.31 -28.78
N ILE A 881 11.92 48.48 -28.27
CA ILE A 881 11.44 49.79 -28.71
C ILE A 881 12.61 50.55 -29.34
N GLU A 882 12.51 50.84 -30.63
CA GLU A 882 13.51 51.57 -31.40
C GLU A 882 13.00 52.95 -31.79
N PHE A 883 13.74 53.99 -31.40
CA PHE A 883 13.46 55.36 -31.78
C PHE A 883 13.78 55.60 -33.26
N ASN A 884 12.86 56.24 -33.98
CA ASN A 884 13.14 56.62 -35.37
C ASN A 884 14.04 57.87 -35.41
N THR A 885 15.32 57.67 -35.70
CA THR A 885 16.32 58.74 -35.79
C THR A 885 16.02 59.80 -36.84
N LYS A 886 15.10 59.55 -37.79
CA LYS A 886 14.66 60.49 -38.83
C LYS A 886 13.32 61.19 -38.52
N ASP A 887 12.47 60.59 -37.69
CA ASP A 887 11.19 61.16 -37.24
C ASP A 887 11.11 61.07 -35.71
N LYS A 888 11.47 62.15 -35.03
CA LYS A 888 11.55 62.20 -33.55
C LYS A 888 10.20 61.98 -32.85
N ASN A 889 9.10 61.98 -33.60
CA ASN A 889 7.76 61.68 -33.10
C ASN A 889 7.33 60.25 -33.45
N ALA A 890 8.22 59.38 -33.92
CA ALA A 890 7.91 58.00 -34.26
C ALA A 890 8.81 56.99 -33.54
N ILE A 891 8.22 55.89 -33.10
CA ILE A 891 8.91 54.72 -32.55
C ILE A 891 8.46 53.45 -33.26
N THR A 892 9.29 52.42 -33.22
CA THR A 892 8.95 51.07 -33.64
C THR A 892 9.00 50.16 -32.42
N MET A 893 7.93 49.42 -32.16
CA MET A 893 7.96 48.30 -31.21
C MET A 893 8.01 46.97 -31.96
N MET A 894 8.86 46.07 -31.49
CA MET A 894 8.97 44.68 -31.93
C MET A 894 8.55 43.77 -30.78
N LEU A 895 7.32 43.26 -30.85
CA LEU A 895 6.71 42.35 -29.87
C LEU A 895 5.68 41.48 -30.61
N PHE A 896 6.00 40.20 -30.85
CA PHE A 896 5.23 39.26 -31.71
C PHE A 896 4.93 39.75 -33.15
N GLY A 897 5.49 40.89 -33.56
CA GLY A 897 5.24 41.59 -34.82
C GLY A 897 5.90 42.97 -34.80
N LYS A 898 5.89 43.68 -35.94
CA LYS A 898 6.45 45.04 -36.07
C LYS A 898 5.35 46.10 -36.06
N TYR A 899 5.30 46.90 -35.00
CA TYR A 899 4.32 47.97 -34.82
C TYR A 899 5.00 49.33 -34.85
N ASN A 900 4.52 50.24 -35.69
CA ASN A 900 4.99 51.61 -35.80
C ASN A 900 4.00 52.51 -35.06
N PHE A 901 4.49 53.32 -34.13
CA PHE A 901 3.67 54.30 -33.40
C PHE A 901 4.10 55.73 -33.76
N LYS A 902 3.15 56.66 -33.68
CA LYS A 902 3.41 58.09 -33.74
C LYS A 902 2.89 58.79 -32.51
N LYS A 903 3.66 59.77 -32.03
CA LYS A 903 3.33 60.64 -30.91
C LYS A 903 1.98 61.33 -31.19
N ALA A 904 1.07 61.29 -30.23
CA ALA A 904 -0.14 62.09 -30.27
C ALA A 904 0.23 63.59 -30.34
N LYS A 905 -0.63 64.37 -31.01
CA LYS A 905 -0.45 65.83 -31.15
C LYS A 905 -0.91 66.58 -29.90
#